data_AF-A0A075G6V3-F1
#
_entry.id   AF-A0A075G6V3-F1
#
_cell.length_a   1.000
_cell.length_b   1.000
_cell.length_c   1.000
_cell.angle_alpha   90.00
_cell.angle_beta   90.00
_cell.angle_gamma   90.00
#
_symmetry.space_group_name_H-M   'P 1'
#
loop_
_entity.id
_entity.type
_entity.pdbx_description
1 polymer ?
#
loop_
_entity_poly.entity_id
_entity_poly.type
_entity_poly.pdbx_seq_one_letter_code
_entity_poly.pdbx_strand_id
1 'polypeptide(L)'
;MFSLPSGESLDADIDLAVTLTQFPFDFGFVSYFRPRQRTPCAHRLICAGSGVGWLAEGEGKTEYLAGPAAEAKLLALDDEFELRARGGRWTQLEFENVAQRLLVAFNDPEDLGALLPAELVGTPVAPKDLALLTENLVNSEEVRGAFAFQDGLLICAEGDFPGEASDLAASAEEQLQSLRSFSEQYGSKSLRRFTLVLAEGTLLLAETGDAVLGLWTDHSADHTAIISNAATLLQQTDTVAEEGLSAEELPAGFIAKETKGGVDKLIQHLVQAEEDLTTGYVQAIPNEGDPICLLLHEGVPSGIQSGGEDTIATATHGLTSASSRLQLHRLDRFSRLVLSSGTLQKFSLAAFCSEMTTTRTRSEARKKLLRGRLDRLYRFQLGLEAMDAARQRWMIAEDTPAPTSVLPVSTKGRVLQPAQGEIRAKIERLEKSRTRLEGEKTRLETQLENSKASTEAGQGEIEALQVNIEEGRDRREELSHQLDSTQLSLRQADEAREEETIRAAKLARRVSELEHQVHERAEELASALGEMESRKELLDALEGLLQQEVRVKTELDTDEQRLREVRQLIDHDEQVQRILHEQVAAQRDRQRQAKAELSELERRIGEQRDELKATEAEAHANRQLLEQDRLRNKEIERRHTLIQSELRELMEERRQLLRELGDLDARRGQAQTELISLIEQSEELQDVHETALLDIEEAERIRFRLQEEPLAKALLGDDSGLAALEPVLERIDAARSRGYSVVLLDKAIERGLRVIQHTVEEVGRTPRYLLSNEVMDLLERQAPETAGTVRGLTRWSVQNRLEHRLAETVQNVVLDLEALLNDYEQATTMLIQLREVLRTMIELGLPPEEVQPLQAYSHMPEALPTIATAVRRLLDTTLNDIYLEADRRDSGAAATLESTIETLESLVARLDASGLTGDEPEGRLWAFQITGALPFEELGLAESERPAIDDDSLQNSAATVQNGGGSNAGTSTQDSVATAQPQTEKPISEETWEPIEPPLEQSGTDVSSRLSAGLAPATIVESAADVDELSQLDAQLSQLDSDESKRQGTVRGIAPPLDSEEREALDSLEQELADLDI
;
A
#
# COMPACT_ATOMS: atom_id res chain seq x y z
N MET A 1 -25.90 -22.80 -1.15
CA MET A 1 -24.99 -22.19 -2.15
C MET A 1 -25.15 -22.82 -3.54
N PHE A 2 -24.72 -22.16 -4.62
CA PHE A 2 -24.65 -22.73 -5.98
C PHE A 2 -23.55 -23.80 -6.10
N SER A 3 -23.53 -24.62 -7.15
CA SER A 3 -22.51 -25.67 -7.32
C SER A 3 -21.41 -25.24 -8.29
N LEU A 4 -20.16 -25.55 -7.96
CA LEU A 4 -19.02 -25.37 -8.86
C LEU A 4 -19.00 -26.42 -10.00
N PRO A 5 -18.33 -26.13 -11.13
CA PRO A 5 -18.20 -27.06 -12.25
C PRO A 5 -17.56 -28.38 -11.81
N SER A 6 -18.12 -29.50 -12.26
CA SER A 6 -17.64 -30.79 -11.81
C SER A 6 -16.34 -31.19 -12.53
N GLY A 7 -15.25 -31.34 -11.78
CA GLY A 7 -13.97 -31.85 -12.25
C GLY A 7 -13.82 -33.38 -12.13
N GLU A 8 -12.59 -33.88 -12.33
CA GLU A 8 -12.25 -35.27 -12.05
C GLU A 8 -12.47 -35.55 -10.56
N SER A 9 -13.26 -36.58 -10.24
CA SER A 9 -13.58 -36.90 -8.85
C SER A 9 -12.35 -37.44 -8.13
N LEU A 10 -12.06 -36.90 -6.95
CA LEU A 10 -11.03 -37.43 -6.07
C LEU A 10 -11.43 -38.80 -5.50
N ASP A 11 -10.43 -39.64 -5.25
CA ASP A 11 -10.61 -40.92 -4.56
C ASP A 11 -11.14 -40.68 -3.14
N ALA A 12 -11.99 -41.60 -2.67
CA ALA A 12 -12.71 -41.46 -1.39
C ALA A 12 -11.79 -41.43 -0.15
N ASP A 13 -10.52 -41.81 -0.30
CA ASP A 13 -9.54 -41.93 0.79
C ASP A 13 -8.71 -40.64 1.01
N ILE A 14 -8.89 -39.62 0.15
CA ILE A 14 -8.17 -38.35 0.30
C ILE A 14 -8.84 -37.53 1.40
N ASP A 15 -8.05 -37.10 2.38
CA ASP A 15 -8.52 -36.21 3.44
C ASP A 15 -8.79 -34.81 2.87
N LEU A 16 -9.99 -34.30 3.15
CA LEU A 16 -10.52 -33.03 2.66
C LEU A 16 -11.10 -32.21 3.82
N ALA A 17 -10.59 -32.41 5.03
CA ALA A 17 -10.94 -31.63 6.20
C ALA A 17 -10.65 -30.13 5.98
N VAL A 18 -11.43 -29.29 6.67
CA VAL A 18 -11.30 -27.83 6.63
C VAL A 18 -9.92 -27.37 7.12
N THR A 19 -9.35 -28.06 8.11
CA THR A 19 -8.07 -27.73 8.76
C THR A 19 -6.83 -27.99 7.90
N LEU A 20 -6.96 -28.69 6.77
CA LEU A 20 -5.84 -28.93 5.87
C LEU A 20 -5.45 -27.66 5.12
N THR A 21 -4.15 -27.33 5.12
CA THR A 21 -3.60 -26.19 4.37
C THR A 21 -3.05 -26.61 3.01
N GLN A 22 -2.59 -27.86 2.89
CA GLN A 22 -2.02 -28.43 1.67
C GLN A 22 -2.81 -29.65 1.18
N PHE A 23 -2.98 -29.73 -0.14
CA PHE A 23 -3.74 -30.76 -0.84
C PHE A 23 -2.84 -31.56 -1.77
N PRO A 24 -3.15 -32.84 -2.02
CA PRO A 24 -2.36 -33.72 -2.87
C PRO A 24 -2.60 -33.49 -4.39
N PHE A 25 -3.08 -32.32 -4.78
CA PHE A 25 -3.35 -31.95 -6.17
C PHE A 25 -3.25 -30.44 -6.37
N ASP A 26 -2.79 -30.04 -7.56
CA ASP A 26 -2.41 -28.66 -7.80
C ASP A 26 -3.62 -27.75 -8.02
N PHE A 27 -4.58 -28.14 -8.86
CA PHE A 27 -5.73 -27.32 -9.22
C PHE A 27 -7.05 -28.03 -8.98
N GLY A 28 -8.01 -27.33 -8.37
CA GLY A 28 -9.36 -27.87 -8.19
C GLY A 28 -10.18 -27.13 -7.14
N PHE A 29 -11.11 -27.85 -6.55
CA PHE A 29 -11.99 -27.30 -5.51
C PHE A 29 -12.40 -28.34 -4.48
N VAL A 30 -12.84 -27.87 -3.32
CA VAL A 30 -13.54 -28.65 -2.30
C VAL A 30 -14.85 -27.96 -1.97
N SER A 31 -15.95 -28.69 -2.06
CA SER A 31 -17.27 -28.24 -1.65
C SER A 31 -17.68 -28.92 -0.35
N TYR A 32 -18.15 -28.14 0.61
CA TYR A 32 -18.60 -28.62 1.92
C TYR A 32 -20.11 -28.64 1.99
N PHE A 33 -20.66 -29.65 2.66
CA PHE A 33 -22.09 -29.91 2.80
C PHE A 33 -22.43 -30.18 4.26
N ARG A 34 -23.52 -29.59 4.75
CA ARG A 34 -24.11 -29.99 6.03
C ARG A 34 -24.64 -31.43 5.95
N PRO A 35 -24.60 -32.23 7.03
CA PRO A 35 -24.85 -33.68 6.98
C PRO A 35 -26.23 -34.10 6.42
N ARG A 36 -27.24 -33.22 6.50
CA ARG A 36 -28.60 -33.46 5.97
C ARG A 36 -28.92 -32.71 4.67
N GLN A 37 -28.06 -31.80 4.22
CA GLN A 37 -28.31 -30.97 3.05
C GLN A 37 -27.64 -31.55 1.80
N ARG A 38 -28.32 -31.42 0.66
CA ARG A 38 -27.78 -31.82 -0.66
C ARG A 38 -27.11 -30.66 -1.40
N THR A 39 -27.37 -29.44 -0.97
CA THR A 39 -26.76 -28.22 -1.49
C THR A 39 -25.46 -27.93 -0.74
N PRO A 40 -24.41 -27.45 -1.42
CA PRO A 40 -23.19 -27.04 -0.76
C PRO A 40 -23.45 -25.82 0.13
N CYS A 41 -22.76 -25.74 1.26
CA CYS A 41 -22.77 -24.61 2.18
C CYS A 41 -21.54 -23.70 2.03
N ALA A 42 -20.43 -24.24 1.53
CA ALA A 42 -19.22 -23.48 1.27
C ALA A 42 -18.33 -24.17 0.22
N HIS A 43 -17.44 -23.39 -0.39
CA HIS A 43 -16.44 -23.83 -1.36
C HIS A 43 -15.06 -23.31 -1.02
N ARG A 44 -14.05 -24.11 -1.33
CA ARG A 44 -12.64 -23.75 -1.29
C ARG A 44 -12.02 -24.04 -2.66
N LEU A 45 -11.31 -23.07 -3.21
CA LEU A 45 -10.59 -23.16 -4.48
C LEU A 45 -9.12 -23.48 -4.19
N ILE A 46 -8.56 -24.44 -4.91
CA ILE A 46 -7.20 -24.95 -4.68
C ILE A 46 -6.33 -24.63 -5.88
N CYS A 47 -5.18 -24.05 -5.61
CA CYS A 47 -4.15 -23.73 -6.60
C CYS A 47 -2.76 -24.04 -6.04
N ALA A 48 -1.89 -24.65 -6.85
CA ALA A 48 -0.56 -25.13 -6.45
C ALA A 48 -0.57 -25.96 -5.15
N GLY A 49 -1.65 -26.71 -4.90
CA GLY A 49 -1.80 -27.53 -3.70
C GLY A 49 -2.20 -26.76 -2.44
N SER A 50 -2.41 -25.43 -2.49
CA SER A 50 -2.93 -24.66 -1.36
C SER A 50 -4.36 -24.16 -1.63
N GLY A 51 -5.13 -23.92 -0.57
CA GLY A 51 -6.44 -23.28 -0.70
C GLY A 51 -6.27 -21.77 -0.82
N VAL A 52 -6.60 -21.18 -1.97
CA VAL A 52 -6.34 -19.76 -2.29
C VAL A 52 -7.63 -18.92 -2.35
N GLY A 53 -8.79 -19.56 -2.51
CA GLY A 53 -10.08 -18.86 -2.56
C GLY A 53 -11.17 -19.54 -1.73
N TRP A 54 -12.07 -18.76 -1.15
CA TRP A 54 -13.13 -19.21 -0.26
C TRP A 54 -14.48 -18.55 -0.58
N LEU A 55 -15.54 -19.35 -0.52
CA LEU A 55 -16.93 -18.91 -0.62
C LEU A 55 -17.75 -19.63 0.45
N ALA A 56 -18.62 -18.91 1.17
CA ALA A 56 -19.53 -19.51 2.15
C ALA A 56 -20.94 -18.92 2.04
N GLU A 57 -21.98 -19.73 2.33
CA GLU A 57 -23.37 -19.26 2.35
C GLU A 57 -23.54 -18.17 3.41
N GLY A 58 -24.23 -17.07 3.07
CA GLY A 58 -24.53 -15.93 3.95
C GLY A 58 -25.60 -16.24 5.00
N GLU A 59 -26.08 -15.21 5.71
CA GLU A 59 -27.24 -15.37 6.61
C GLU A 59 -28.56 -15.26 5.84
N GLY A 60 -28.61 -14.44 4.78
CA GLY A 60 -29.72 -14.38 3.85
C GLY A 60 -29.84 -15.61 2.94
N LYS A 61 -31.07 -15.90 2.49
CA LYS A 61 -31.40 -17.10 1.67
C LYS A 61 -30.72 -17.11 0.28
N THR A 62 -30.27 -15.96 -0.20
CA THR A 62 -29.63 -15.76 -1.52
C THR A 62 -28.37 -14.91 -1.41
N GLU A 63 -27.73 -14.94 -0.25
CA GLU A 63 -26.49 -14.19 0.02
C GLU A 63 -25.31 -15.15 0.19
N TYR A 64 -24.14 -14.74 -0.25
CA TYR A 64 -22.89 -15.44 0.04
C TYR A 64 -21.80 -14.48 0.50
N LEU A 65 -20.91 -15.02 1.35
CA LEU A 65 -19.65 -14.41 1.74
C LEU A 65 -18.54 -14.92 0.82
N ALA A 66 -17.51 -14.11 0.68
CA ALA A 66 -16.34 -14.43 -0.13
C ALA A 66 -15.04 -14.00 0.60
N GLY A 67 -13.90 -14.57 0.19
CA GLY A 67 -12.59 -14.25 0.74
C GLY A 67 -12.47 -14.56 2.24
N PRO A 68 -11.90 -13.66 3.07
CA PRO A 68 -11.57 -13.97 4.46
C PRO A 68 -12.82 -14.15 5.34
N ALA A 69 -13.91 -13.45 5.01
CA ALA A 69 -15.19 -13.61 5.69
C ALA A 69 -15.79 -15.00 5.43
N ALA A 70 -15.59 -15.54 4.22
CA ALA A 70 -16.00 -16.90 3.89
C ALA A 70 -15.15 -17.96 4.59
N GLU A 71 -13.84 -17.72 4.69
CA GLU A 71 -12.92 -18.60 5.42
C GLU A 71 -13.29 -18.70 6.90
N ALA A 72 -13.50 -17.56 7.57
CA ALA A 72 -13.92 -17.52 8.97
C ALA A 72 -15.27 -18.22 9.20
N LYS A 73 -16.23 -18.02 8.28
CA LYS A 73 -17.53 -18.69 8.36
C LYS A 73 -17.43 -20.19 8.12
N LEU A 74 -16.56 -20.63 7.20
CA LEU A 74 -16.33 -22.04 6.94
C LEU A 74 -15.71 -22.74 8.15
N LEU A 75 -14.79 -22.08 8.88
CA LEU A 75 -14.27 -22.58 10.17
C LEU A 75 -15.37 -22.68 11.23
N ALA A 76 -16.19 -21.65 11.39
CA ALA A 76 -17.32 -21.68 12.33
C ALA A 76 -18.33 -22.80 12.00
N LEU A 77 -18.58 -23.06 10.71
CA LEU A 77 -19.47 -24.15 10.28
C LEU A 77 -18.88 -25.54 10.53
N ASP A 78 -17.56 -25.69 10.52
CA ASP A 78 -16.87 -26.96 10.85
C ASP A 78 -16.91 -27.22 12.36
N ASP A 79 -16.78 -26.17 13.18
CA ASP A 79 -16.92 -26.26 14.64
C ASP A 79 -18.36 -26.62 15.06
N GLU A 80 -19.37 -26.09 14.35
CA GLU A 80 -20.79 -26.33 14.64
C GLU A 80 -21.31 -27.68 14.10
N PHE A 81 -20.81 -28.13 12.95
CA PHE A 81 -21.32 -29.30 12.24
C PHE A 81 -20.18 -30.16 11.68
N GLU A 82 -20.31 -31.48 11.77
CA GLU A 82 -19.45 -32.39 10.98
C GLU A 82 -19.77 -32.24 9.49
N LEU A 83 -18.97 -31.43 8.79
CA LEU A 83 -19.16 -31.14 7.37
C LEU A 83 -18.73 -32.32 6.50
N ARG A 84 -19.55 -32.64 5.50
CA ARG A 84 -19.18 -33.58 4.44
C ARG A 84 -18.47 -32.82 3.33
N ALA A 85 -17.22 -33.18 3.05
CA ALA A 85 -16.48 -32.63 1.91
C ALA A 85 -16.67 -33.46 0.62
N ARG A 86 -16.61 -32.78 -0.53
CA ARG A 86 -16.43 -33.39 -1.86
C ARG A 86 -15.47 -32.52 -2.67
N GLY A 87 -14.35 -33.07 -3.07
CA GLY A 87 -13.40 -32.38 -3.94
C GLY A 87 -13.39 -32.90 -5.37
N GLY A 88 -12.93 -32.05 -6.28
CA GLY A 88 -12.69 -32.39 -7.68
C GLY A 88 -11.45 -31.68 -8.20
N ARG A 89 -10.70 -32.36 -9.07
CA ARG A 89 -9.53 -31.79 -9.75
C ARG A 89 -9.96 -31.11 -11.05
N TRP A 90 -9.33 -29.98 -11.32
CA TRP A 90 -9.46 -29.26 -12.58
C TRP A 90 -8.12 -29.26 -13.30
N THR A 91 -8.16 -29.12 -14.62
CA THR A 91 -6.97 -28.68 -15.35
C THR A 91 -6.66 -27.21 -15.02
N GLN A 92 -5.44 -26.75 -15.29
CA GLN A 92 -5.08 -25.35 -15.07
C GLN A 92 -6.04 -24.39 -15.81
N LEU A 93 -6.34 -24.67 -17.08
CA LEU A 93 -7.28 -23.88 -17.90
C LEU A 93 -8.70 -23.86 -17.34
N GLU A 94 -9.15 -24.99 -16.78
CA GLU A 94 -10.46 -25.08 -16.12
C GLU A 94 -10.48 -24.24 -14.83
N PHE A 95 -9.41 -24.29 -14.04
CA PHE A 95 -9.28 -23.45 -12.85
C PHE A 95 -9.26 -21.96 -13.21
N GLU A 96 -8.48 -21.56 -14.22
CA GLU A 96 -8.41 -20.19 -14.73
C GLU A 96 -9.80 -19.67 -15.13
N ASN A 97 -10.56 -20.46 -15.89
CA ASN A 97 -11.93 -20.14 -16.30
C ASN A 97 -12.88 -19.89 -15.13
N VAL A 98 -12.75 -20.66 -14.04
CA VAL A 98 -13.54 -20.48 -12.82
C VAL A 98 -13.06 -19.26 -12.04
N ALA A 99 -11.74 -19.09 -11.91
CA ALA A 99 -11.12 -18.02 -11.16
C ALA A 99 -11.43 -16.63 -11.76
N GLN A 100 -11.38 -16.48 -13.09
CA GLN A 100 -11.80 -15.26 -13.79
C GLN A 100 -13.25 -14.87 -13.50
N ARG A 101 -14.14 -15.86 -13.37
CA ARG A 101 -15.54 -15.60 -13.01
C ARG A 101 -15.65 -15.27 -11.53
N LEU A 102 -14.99 -16.03 -10.65
CA LEU A 102 -15.11 -15.93 -9.19
C LEU A 102 -13.95 -15.17 -8.53
N LEU A 103 -13.54 -14.04 -9.10
CA LEU A 103 -12.44 -13.21 -8.55
C LEU A 103 -12.67 -12.80 -7.08
N VAL A 104 -13.92 -12.59 -6.69
CA VAL A 104 -14.31 -12.20 -5.32
C VAL A 104 -13.97 -13.30 -4.29
N ALA A 105 -13.79 -14.55 -4.72
CA ALA A 105 -13.45 -15.65 -3.81
C ALA A 105 -12.03 -15.53 -3.23
N PHE A 106 -11.15 -14.76 -3.87
CA PHE A 106 -9.73 -14.68 -3.53
C PHE A 106 -9.45 -13.49 -2.60
N ASN A 107 -8.57 -13.70 -1.63
CA ASN A 107 -8.18 -12.66 -0.67
C ASN A 107 -7.30 -11.59 -1.32
N ASP A 108 -6.36 -12.02 -2.16
CA ASP A 108 -5.44 -11.14 -2.89
C ASP A 108 -5.47 -11.44 -4.40
N PRO A 109 -5.87 -10.48 -5.25
CA PRO A 109 -5.88 -10.66 -6.70
C PRO A 109 -4.48 -10.71 -7.31
N GLU A 110 -3.44 -10.31 -6.56
CA GLU A 110 -2.04 -10.38 -6.99
C GLU A 110 -1.49 -11.82 -6.95
N ASP A 111 -1.98 -12.66 -6.02
CA ASP A 111 -1.62 -14.09 -5.98
C ASP A 111 -2.14 -14.82 -7.23
N LEU A 112 -3.22 -14.30 -7.81
CA LEU A 112 -3.73 -14.72 -9.10
C LEU A 112 -2.94 -14.11 -10.26
N GLY A 113 -2.17 -13.03 -10.11
CA GLY A 113 -1.49 -12.36 -11.23
C GLY A 113 -0.45 -13.22 -11.96
N ALA A 114 0.12 -14.21 -11.28
CA ALA A 114 1.00 -15.22 -11.89
C ALA A 114 0.24 -16.37 -12.59
N LEU A 115 -1.04 -16.56 -12.24
CA LEU A 115 -1.87 -17.73 -12.59
C LEU A 115 -3.04 -17.40 -13.53
N LEU A 116 -3.54 -16.17 -13.47
CA LEU A 116 -4.46 -15.53 -14.38
C LEU A 116 -3.61 -14.64 -15.28
N PRO A 117 -3.01 -15.18 -16.35
CA PRO A 117 -2.56 -14.30 -17.42
C PRO A 117 -3.77 -13.48 -17.83
N ALA A 118 -3.71 -12.16 -17.64
CA ALA A 118 -4.68 -11.26 -18.25
C ALA A 118 -4.75 -11.67 -19.72
N GLU A 119 -5.90 -12.18 -20.15
CA GLU A 119 -6.03 -12.71 -21.49
C GLU A 119 -5.83 -11.54 -22.45
N LEU A 120 -4.63 -11.48 -23.02
CA LEU A 120 -4.39 -10.92 -24.33
C LEU A 120 -5.08 -11.87 -25.32
N VAL A 121 -6.41 -11.88 -25.22
CA VAL A 121 -7.41 -12.43 -26.12
C VAL A 121 -7.01 -13.78 -26.75
N GLY A 122 -7.64 -14.87 -26.30
CA GLY A 122 -7.48 -16.20 -26.93
C GLY A 122 -7.96 -16.26 -28.40
N THR A 123 -8.47 -15.16 -28.96
CA THR A 123 -8.83 -15.01 -30.36
C THR A 123 -7.73 -14.25 -31.15
N PRO A 124 -7.49 -14.62 -32.42
CA PRO A 124 -6.45 -14.01 -33.23
C PRO A 124 -6.80 -12.55 -33.58
N VAL A 125 -5.94 -11.61 -33.19
CA VAL A 125 -6.12 -10.17 -33.41
C VAL A 125 -5.80 -9.80 -34.87
N ALA A 126 -6.59 -8.89 -35.48
CA ALA A 126 -6.29 -8.42 -36.82
C ALA A 126 -4.99 -7.59 -36.86
N PRO A 127 -4.18 -7.67 -37.94
CA PRO A 127 -2.90 -6.97 -38.00
C PRO A 127 -3.04 -5.44 -37.93
N LYS A 128 -4.20 -4.90 -38.32
CA LYS A 128 -4.53 -3.48 -38.18
C LYS A 128 -4.69 -3.08 -36.71
N ASP A 129 -5.35 -3.93 -35.92
CA ASP A 129 -5.58 -3.67 -34.50
C ASP A 129 -4.29 -3.85 -33.71
N LEU A 130 -3.42 -4.78 -34.12
CA LEU A 130 -2.06 -4.90 -33.59
C LEU A 130 -1.21 -3.66 -33.88
N ALA A 131 -1.33 -3.06 -35.08
CA ALA A 131 -0.62 -1.82 -35.40
C ALA A 131 -1.14 -0.63 -34.56
N LEU A 132 -2.45 -0.50 -34.39
CA LEU A 132 -3.04 0.51 -33.51
C LEU A 132 -2.64 0.29 -32.04
N LEU A 133 -2.53 -0.97 -31.63
CA LEU A 133 -2.10 -1.33 -30.28
C LEU A 133 -0.62 -0.97 -30.07
N THR A 134 0.27 -1.27 -31.02
CA THR A 134 1.68 -0.87 -30.89
C THR A 134 1.81 0.65 -30.79
N GLU A 135 1.02 1.41 -31.55
CA GLU A 135 1.05 2.88 -31.52
C GLU A 135 0.60 3.41 -30.16
N ASN A 136 -0.51 2.85 -29.65
CA ASN A 136 -1.06 3.23 -28.35
C ASN A 136 -0.17 2.83 -27.17
N LEU A 137 0.52 1.70 -27.24
CA LEU A 137 1.42 1.26 -26.18
C LEU A 137 2.70 2.09 -26.11
N VAL A 138 3.26 2.53 -27.23
CA VAL A 138 4.45 3.41 -27.25
C VAL A 138 4.14 4.80 -26.69
N ASN A 139 2.87 5.23 -26.71
CA ASN A 139 2.47 6.46 -26.04
C ASN A 139 2.49 6.38 -24.51
N SER A 140 2.69 5.20 -23.91
CA SER A 140 2.88 5.05 -22.47
C SER A 140 4.34 5.30 -22.08
N GLU A 141 4.57 6.03 -20.99
CA GLU A 141 5.93 6.45 -20.56
C GLU A 141 6.87 5.27 -20.24
N GLU A 142 6.31 4.08 -19.96
CA GLU A 142 7.07 2.89 -19.54
C GLU A 142 7.55 2.02 -20.72
N VAL A 143 6.99 2.22 -21.93
CA VAL A 143 7.28 1.44 -23.14
C VAL A 143 8.13 2.28 -24.09
N ARG A 144 9.38 1.88 -24.32
CA ARG A 144 10.29 2.53 -25.26
C ARG A 144 9.98 2.17 -26.71
N GLY A 145 9.57 0.93 -26.96
CA GLY A 145 9.22 0.44 -28.28
C GLY A 145 8.28 -0.76 -28.23
N ALA A 146 7.40 -0.89 -29.22
CA ALA A 146 6.48 -2.00 -29.37
C ALA A 146 6.49 -2.54 -30.81
N PHE A 147 6.55 -3.85 -30.96
CA PHE A 147 6.50 -4.51 -32.26
C PHE A 147 5.61 -5.74 -32.19
N ALA A 148 4.96 -6.08 -33.31
CA ALA A 148 4.21 -7.32 -33.44
C ALA A 148 4.81 -8.14 -34.59
N PHE A 149 4.91 -9.45 -34.40
CA PHE A 149 5.40 -10.37 -35.42
C PHE A 149 4.64 -11.69 -35.42
N GLN A 150 4.71 -12.41 -36.52
CA GLN A 150 4.11 -13.72 -36.69
C GLN A 150 5.08 -14.62 -37.45
N ASP A 151 5.41 -15.79 -36.91
CA ASP A 151 6.34 -16.77 -37.51
C ASP A 151 7.69 -16.13 -37.92
N GLY A 152 8.18 -15.18 -37.10
CA GLY A 152 9.42 -14.44 -37.34
C GLY A 152 9.31 -13.31 -38.38
N LEU A 153 8.13 -13.06 -38.95
CA LEU A 153 7.86 -11.94 -39.86
C LEU A 153 7.26 -10.76 -39.08
N LEU A 154 7.91 -9.60 -39.19
CA LEU A 154 7.42 -8.36 -38.59
C LEU A 154 6.11 -7.91 -39.24
N ILE A 155 5.09 -7.64 -38.42
CA ILE A 155 3.80 -7.05 -38.84
C ILE A 155 3.86 -5.52 -38.72
N CYS A 156 4.23 -5.03 -37.53
CA CYS A 156 4.37 -3.60 -37.23
C CYS A 156 5.46 -3.40 -36.16
N ALA A 157 6.08 -2.22 -36.14
CA ALA A 157 7.05 -1.80 -35.14
C ALA A 157 7.05 -0.28 -34.99
N GLU A 158 6.99 0.20 -33.76
CA GLU A 158 7.01 1.61 -33.40
C GLU A 158 7.84 1.84 -32.13
N GLY A 159 8.45 3.02 -32.03
CA GLY A 159 9.33 3.39 -30.91
C GLY A 159 10.80 3.01 -31.10
N ASP A 160 11.56 3.06 -30.02
CA ASP A 160 13.01 2.86 -30.00
C ASP A 160 13.37 1.44 -29.56
N PHE A 161 14.32 0.83 -30.27
CA PHE A 161 14.76 -0.56 -30.08
C PHE A 161 16.28 -0.65 -30.09
N PRO A 162 16.88 -1.62 -29.37
CA PRO A 162 18.34 -1.82 -29.36
C PRO A 162 18.93 -2.28 -30.70
N GLY A 163 18.10 -2.62 -31.70
CA GLY A 163 18.52 -3.10 -33.02
C GLY A 163 17.38 -3.04 -34.04
N GLU A 164 17.59 -3.61 -35.24
CA GLU A 164 16.54 -3.69 -36.27
C GLU A 164 15.38 -4.58 -35.79
N ALA A 165 14.15 -4.05 -35.87
CA ALA A 165 12.96 -4.75 -35.37
C ALA A 165 12.73 -6.11 -36.06
N SER A 166 13.10 -6.25 -37.34
CA SER A 166 13.03 -7.53 -38.05
C SER A 166 13.96 -8.59 -37.47
N ASP A 167 15.17 -8.20 -37.06
CA ASP A 167 16.15 -9.12 -36.49
C ASP A 167 15.76 -9.53 -35.07
N LEU A 168 15.17 -8.59 -34.31
CA LEU A 168 14.59 -8.86 -33.00
C LEU A 168 13.39 -9.81 -33.11
N ALA A 169 12.50 -9.64 -34.09
CA ALA A 169 11.38 -10.54 -34.33
C ALA A 169 11.83 -11.96 -34.71
N ALA A 170 12.83 -12.10 -35.58
CA ALA A 170 13.38 -13.40 -35.95
C ALA A 170 14.05 -14.11 -34.75
N SER A 171 14.82 -13.36 -33.96
CA SER A 171 15.48 -13.89 -32.76
C SER A 171 14.47 -14.27 -31.66
N ALA A 172 13.44 -13.45 -31.48
CA ALA A 172 12.36 -13.70 -30.52
C ALA A 172 11.56 -14.97 -30.89
N GLU A 173 11.29 -15.19 -32.18
CA GLU A 173 10.62 -16.40 -32.65
C GLU A 173 11.47 -17.67 -32.40
N GLU A 174 12.77 -17.64 -32.67
CA GLU A 174 13.66 -18.78 -32.41
C GLU A 174 13.67 -19.15 -30.90
N GLN A 175 13.72 -18.14 -30.04
CA GLN A 175 13.62 -18.33 -28.59
C GLN A 175 12.25 -18.88 -28.17
N LEU A 176 11.15 -18.33 -28.70
CA LEU A 176 9.80 -18.81 -28.39
C LEU A 176 9.57 -20.25 -28.86
N GLN A 177 10.07 -20.65 -30.03
CA GLN A 177 9.99 -22.03 -30.49
C GLN A 177 10.75 -22.99 -29.56
N SER A 178 11.95 -22.59 -29.11
CA SER A 178 12.72 -23.37 -28.15
C SER A 178 11.97 -23.52 -26.82
N LEU A 179 11.36 -22.45 -26.33
CA LEU A 179 10.61 -22.45 -25.08
C LEU A 179 9.30 -23.22 -25.22
N ARG A 180 8.58 -23.14 -26.34
CA ARG A 180 7.36 -23.93 -26.59
C ARG A 180 7.68 -25.42 -26.54
N SER A 181 8.77 -25.83 -27.18
CA SER A 181 9.22 -27.23 -27.14
C SER A 181 9.61 -27.69 -25.72
N PHE A 182 10.14 -26.79 -24.89
CA PHE A 182 10.43 -27.06 -23.49
C PHE A 182 9.14 -27.14 -22.67
N SER A 183 8.20 -26.22 -22.86
CA SER A 183 6.90 -26.17 -22.19
C SER A 183 6.08 -27.44 -22.41
N GLU A 184 6.05 -27.95 -23.65
CA GLU A 184 5.36 -29.19 -23.99
C GLU A 184 5.88 -30.41 -23.22
N GLN A 185 7.18 -30.46 -22.91
CA GLN A 185 7.78 -31.54 -22.12
C GLN A 185 7.28 -31.56 -20.66
N TYR A 186 6.89 -30.41 -20.13
CA TYR A 186 6.37 -30.24 -18.77
C TYR A 186 4.84 -30.22 -18.71
N GLY A 187 4.15 -30.54 -19.80
CA GLY A 187 2.68 -30.63 -19.86
C GLY A 187 1.96 -29.30 -20.02
N SER A 188 2.71 -28.20 -20.17
CA SER A 188 2.17 -26.87 -20.47
C SER A 188 1.98 -26.73 -21.98
N LYS A 189 0.73 -26.49 -22.41
CA LYS A 189 0.36 -26.47 -23.84
C LYS A 189 0.62 -25.14 -24.55
N SER A 190 0.90 -24.04 -23.82
CA SER A 190 1.22 -22.74 -24.42
C SER A 190 2.04 -21.86 -23.47
N LEU A 191 2.78 -20.89 -24.03
CA LEU A 191 3.61 -19.93 -23.30
C LEU A 191 3.08 -18.52 -23.53
N ARG A 192 2.12 -18.09 -22.70
CA ARG A 192 1.41 -16.82 -22.96
C ARG A 192 2.28 -15.57 -22.81
N ARG A 193 3.33 -15.62 -21.98
CA ARG A 193 4.23 -14.49 -21.72
C ARG A 193 5.65 -14.97 -21.47
N PHE A 194 6.61 -14.22 -21.99
CA PHE A 194 8.03 -14.40 -21.75
C PHE A 194 8.68 -13.03 -21.52
N THR A 195 9.62 -12.95 -20.59
CA THR A 195 10.36 -11.70 -20.30
C THR A 195 11.85 -11.98 -20.29
N LEU A 196 12.60 -11.21 -21.05
CA LEU A 196 14.04 -11.30 -21.19
C LEU A 196 14.66 -9.98 -20.74
N VAL A 197 15.42 -10.04 -19.64
CA VAL A 197 16.13 -8.88 -19.09
C VAL A 197 17.49 -8.76 -19.79
N LEU A 198 17.69 -7.66 -20.53
CA LEU A 198 18.95 -7.32 -21.19
C LEU A 198 19.69 -6.20 -20.44
N ALA A 199 20.89 -5.82 -20.88
CA ALA A 199 21.65 -4.77 -20.22
C ALA A 199 20.96 -3.40 -20.28
N GLU A 200 20.33 -3.07 -21.41
CA GLU A 200 19.78 -1.73 -21.69
C GLU A 200 18.28 -1.59 -21.39
N GLY A 201 17.58 -2.69 -21.14
CA GLY A 201 16.13 -2.73 -20.91
C GLY A 201 15.60 -4.15 -20.82
N THR A 202 14.28 -4.28 -20.76
CA THR A 202 13.58 -5.56 -20.69
C THR A 202 12.77 -5.78 -21.96
N LEU A 203 12.91 -6.96 -22.57
CA LEU A 203 12.09 -7.40 -23.69
C LEU A 203 10.97 -8.30 -23.16
N LEU A 204 9.74 -7.85 -23.26
CA LEU A 204 8.55 -8.62 -22.93
C LEU A 204 7.91 -9.14 -24.22
N LEU A 205 7.68 -10.44 -24.32
CA LEU A 205 6.95 -11.09 -25.40
C LEU A 205 5.65 -11.64 -24.84
N ALA A 206 4.51 -11.28 -25.44
CA ALA A 206 3.21 -11.81 -25.10
C ALA A 206 2.57 -12.44 -26.35
N GLU A 207 2.09 -13.68 -26.23
CA GLU A 207 1.37 -14.36 -27.30
C GLU A 207 -0.08 -13.84 -27.37
N THR A 208 -0.49 -13.33 -28.53
CA THR A 208 -1.85 -12.87 -28.86
C THR A 208 -2.41 -13.72 -30.00
N GLY A 209 -3.05 -14.83 -29.64
CA GLY A 209 -3.48 -15.85 -30.59
C GLY A 209 -2.29 -16.45 -31.33
N ASP A 210 -2.04 -16.01 -32.57
CA ASP A 210 -0.95 -16.49 -33.42
C ASP A 210 0.10 -15.43 -33.74
N ALA A 211 -0.11 -14.19 -33.30
CA ALA A 211 0.91 -13.14 -33.32
C ALA A 211 1.58 -13.06 -31.95
N VAL A 212 2.77 -12.47 -31.93
CA VAL A 212 3.50 -12.16 -30.70
C VAL A 212 3.67 -10.65 -30.64
N LEU A 213 3.23 -10.08 -29.52
CA LEU A 213 3.49 -8.70 -29.17
C LEU A 213 4.81 -8.63 -28.39
N GLY A 214 5.82 -8.00 -28.98
CA GLY A 214 7.09 -7.67 -28.36
C GLY A 214 7.09 -6.22 -27.84
N LEU A 215 7.46 -6.04 -26.59
CA LEU A 215 7.53 -4.75 -25.91
C LEU A 215 8.93 -4.55 -25.34
N TRP A 216 9.55 -3.44 -25.69
CA TRP A 216 10.82 -2.98 -25.15
C TRP A 216 10.54 -1.94 -24.07
N THR A 217 10.82 -2.30 -22.83
CA THR A 217 10.44 -1.53 -21.64
C THR A 217 11.65 -1.20 -20.77
N ASP A 218 11.49 -0.20 -19.90
CA ASP A 218 12.45 0.07 -18.84
C ASP A 218 12.51 -1.07 -17.82
N HIS A 219 13.60 -1.11 -17.04
CA HIS A 219 13.77 -2.10 -15.95
C HIS A 219 12.75 -1.96 -14.82
N SER A 220 12.12 -0.79 -14.69
CA SER A 220 11.14 -0.47 -13.65
C SER A 220 9.69 -0.58 -14.12
N ALA A 221 9.44 -0.98 -15.37
CA ALA A 221 8.10 -1.02 -15.94
C ALA A 221 7.24 -2.14 -15.32
N ASP A 222 5.96 -1.84 -15.04
CA ASP A 222 5.03 -2.88 -14.59
C ASP A 222 4.47 -3.63 -15.79
N HIS A 223 5.16 -4.72 -16.13
CA HIS A 223 4.77 -5.64 -17.19
C HIS A 223 3.35 -6.20 -17.07
N THR A 224 2.81 -6.32 -15.86
CA THR A 224 1.43 -6.82 -15.66
C THR A 224 0.41 -5.76 -16.03
N ALA A 225 0.64 -4.51 -15.60
CA ALA A 225 -0.18 -3.36 -15.95
C ALA A 225 -0.18 -3.11 -17.47
N ILE A 226 0.99 -3.16 -18.12
CA ILE A 226 1.12 -2.95 -19.56
C ILE A 226 0.32 -4.00 -20.35
N ILE A 227 0.42 -5.28 -19.96
CA ILE A 227 -0.35 -6.35 -20.60
C ILE A 227 -1.85 -6.19 -20.36
N SER A 228 -2.27 -5.83 -19.14
CA SER A 228 -3.69 -5.59 -18.87
C SER A 228 -4.25 -4.40 -19.66
N ASN A 229 -3.45 -3.35 -19.85
CA ASN A 229 -3.81 -2.21 -20.68
C ASN A 229 -3.89 -2.62 -22.15
N ALA A 230 -2.95 -3.44 -22.64
CA ALA A 230 -3.00 -4.00 -23.99
C ALA A 230 -4.26 -4.87 -24.20
N ALA A 231 -4.60 -5.73 -23.24
CA ALA A 231 -5.78 -6.59 -23.29
C ALA A 231 -7.10 -5.77 -23.30
N THR A 232 -7.19 -4.73 -22.47
CA THR A 232 -8.38 -3.86 -22.44
C THR A 232 -8.55 -3.05 -23.72
N LEU A 233 -7.46 -2.58 -24.33
CA LEU A 233 -7.51 -1.90 -25.63
C LEU A 233 -8.02 -2.82 -26.75
N LEU A 234 -7.63 -4.10 -26.74
CA LEU A 234 -8.14 -5.10 -27.69
C LEU A 234 -9.63 -5.42 -27.47
N GLN A 235 -10.04 -5.56 -26.21
CA GLN A 235 -11.45 -5.80 -25.88
C GLN A 235 -12.35 -4.63 -26.30
N GLN A 236 -11.84 -3.39 -26.27
CA GLN A 236 -12.56 -2.22 -26.77
C GLN A 236 -12.69 -2.23 -28.29
N THR A 237 -11.66 -2.67 -29.03
CA THR A 237 -11.72 -2.73 -30.50
C THR A 237 -12.68 -3.80 -31.02
N ASP A 238 -12.85 -4.91 -30.29
CA ASP A 238 -13.80 -5.97 -30.65
C ASP A 238 -15.26 -5.48 -30.65
N THR A 239 -15.60 -4.48 -29.80
CA THR A 239 -16.97 -3.90 -29.76
C THR A 239 -17.32 -3.06 -30.98
N VAL A 240 -16.34 -2.57 -31.73
CA VAL A 240 -16.54 -1.72 -32.92
C VAL A 240 -16.67 -2.55 -34.20
N ALA A 241 -16.23 -3.81 -34.18
CA ALA A 241 -16.28 -4.70 -35.34
C ALA A 241 -17.68 -5.32 -35.62
N GLU A 242 -18.68 -5.09 -34.76
CA GLU A 242 -20.05 -5.61 -34.96
C GLU A 242 -20.84 -4.93 -36.10
N GLU A 243 -20.38 -3.81 -36.66
CA GLU A 243 -21.15 -3.06 -37.67
C GLU A 243 -20.84 -3.40 -39.15
N GLY A 244 -20.03 -4.45 -39.44
CA GLY A 244 -19.46 -4.61 -40.79
C GLY A 244 -19.76 -5.87 -41.61
N LEU A 245 -20.13 -7.02 -41.01
CA LEU A 245 -20.18 -8.29 -41.73
C LEU A 245 -21.63 -8.79 -41.87
N SER A 246 -22.16 -8.69 -43.09
CA SER A 246 -23.45 -9.27 -43.46
C SER A 246 -23.44 -10.79 -43.27
N ALA A 247 -24.46 -11.29 -42.57
CA ALA A 247 -24.55 -12.61 -41.96
C ALA A 247 -24.85 -13.79 -42.91
N GLU A 248 -24.43 -13.76 -44.18
CA GLU A 248 -24.93 -14.74 -45.16
C GLU A 248 -24.01 -15.91 -45.49
N GLU A 249 -22.68 -15.84 -45.36
CA GLU A 249 -21.82 -16.99 -45.67
C GLU A 249 -20.65 -17.16 -44.69
N LEU A 250 -20.62 -18.30 -43.98
CA LEU A 250 -19.48 -18.71 -43.15
C LEU A 250 -18.25 -18.91 -44.05
N PRO A 251 -17.05 -18.49 -43.60
CA PRO A 251 -15.83 -18.63 -44.39
C PRO A 251 -15.52 -20.10 -44.70
N ALA A 252 -15.03 -20.35 -45.91
CA ALA A 252 -14.67 -21.70 -46.34
C ALA A 252 -13.51 -22.25 -45.50
N GLY A 253 -13.81 -23.22 -44.63
CA GLY A 253 -12.84 -23.91 -43.80
C GLY A 253 -12.21 -25.13 -44.47
N PHE A 254 -11.15 -25.65 -43.86
CA PHE A 254 -10.59 -26.95 -44.19
C PHE A 254 -11.52 -28.07 -43.68
N ILE A 255 -11.96 -28.96 -44.57
CA ILE A 255 -12.81 -30.10 -44.18
C ILE A 255 -11.94 -31.16 -43.51
N ALA A 256 -12.00 -31.24 -42.18
CA ALA A 256 -11.28 -32.22 -41.39
C ALA A 256 -11.88 -33.63 -41.50
N LYS A 257 -13.22 -33.71 -41.62
CA LYS A 257 -13.92 -34.99 -41.71
C LYS A 257 -15.28 -34.86 -42.35
N GLU A 258 -15.68 -35.93 -43.03
CA GLU A 258 -16.94 -35.99 -43.74
C GLU A 258 -17.63 -37.34 -43.57
N THR A 259 -18.89 -37.34 -43.15
CA THR A 259 -19.69 -38.56 -42.96
C THR A 259 -21.16 -38.35 -43.34
N LYS A 260 -21.92 -39.45 -43.42
CA LYS A 260 -23.40 -39.37 -43.40
C LYS A 260 -23.89 -38.87 -42.03
N GLY A 261 -25.04 -38.21 -42.02
CA GLY A 261 -25.65 -37.61 -40.84
C GLY A 261 -26.32 -38.60 -39.90
N GLY A 262 -26.72 -38.10 -38.73
CA GLY A 262 -27.31 -38.86 -37.64
C GLY A 262 -26.70 -38.53 -36.28
N VAL A 263 -27.48 -38.70 -35.20
CA VAL A 263 -27.10 -38.31 -33.83
C VAL A 263 -25.76 -38.91 -33.38
N ASP A 264 -25.56 -40.21 -33.55
CA ASP A 264 -24.31 -40.88 -33.14
C ASP A 264 -23.10 -40.45 -33.98
N LYS A 265 -23.31 -40.09 -35.26
CA LYS A 265 -22.24 -39.59 -36.14
C LYS A 265 -21.87 -38.15 -35.83
N LEU A 266 -22.87 -37.34 -35.47
CA LEU A 266 -22.62 -35.98 -35.00
C LEU A 266 -21.82 -35.99 -33.69
N ILE A 267 -22.18 -36.84 -32.73
CA ILE A 267 -21.36 -37.01 -31.51
C ILE A 267 -19.93 -37.44 -31.87
N GLN A 268 -19.74 -38.29 -32.88
CA GLN A 268 -18.40 -38.66 -33.34
C GLN A 268 -17.61 -37.48 -33.96
N HIS A 269 -18.29 -36.51 -34.58
CA HIS A 269 -17.65 -35.25 -35.04
C HIS A 269 -17.33 -34.34 -33.86
N LEU A 270 -18.21 -34.26 -32.86
CA LEU A 270 -17.97 -33.48 -31.64
C LEU A 270 -16.81 -34.03 -30.81
N VAL A 271 -16.72 -35.35 -30.63
CA VAL A 271 -15.57 -36.00 -29.94
C VAL A 271 -14.27 -35.64 -30.63
N GLN A 272 -14.23 -35.74 -31.96
CA GLN A 272 -13.03 -35.40 -32.70
C GLN A 272 -12.71 -33.90 -32.65
N ALA A 273 -13.74 -33.06 -32.70
CA ALA A 273 -13.58 -31.62 -32.59
C ALA A 273 -13.01 -31.19 -31.23
N GLU A 274 -13.42 -31.87 -30.15
CA GLU A 274 -12.90 -31.67 -28.80
C GLU A 274 -11.45 -32.18 -28.67
N GLU A 275 -11.16 -33.39 -29.17
CA GLU A 275 -9.80 -33.97 -29.18
C GLU A 275 -8.81 -33.09 -29.96
N ASP A 276 -9.23 -32.53 -31.09
CA ASP A 276 -8.42 -31.70 -31.99
C ASP A 276 -8.46 -30.19 -31.62
N LEU A 277 -9.19 -29.79 -30.56
CA LEU A 277 -9.47 -28.40 -30.17
C LEU A 277 -9.90 -27.52 -31.37
N THR A 278 -10.78 -28.04 -32.22
CA THR A 278 -11.13 -27.38 -33.48
C THR A 278 -12.06 -26.21 -33.25
N THR A 279 -11.60 -25.02 -33.61
CA THR A 279 -12.45 -23.84 -33.85
C THR A 279 -12.95 -23.86 -35.29
N GLY A 280 -14.26 -23.79 -35.50
CA GLY A 280 -14.87 -23.84 -36.82
C GLY A 280 -16.35 -24.17 -36.74
N TYR A 281 -16.85 -25.03 -37.62
CA TYR A 281 -18.26 -25.42 -37.59
C TYR A 281 -18.50 -26.83 -38.13
N VAL A 282 -19.52 -27.51 -37.60
CA VAL A 282 -20.07 -28.73 -38.20
C VAL A 282 -21.25 -28.33 -39.08
N GLN A 283 -21.09 -28.52 -40.39
CA GLN A 283 -22.12 -28.24 -41.37
C GLN A 283 -22.92 -29.51 -41.66
N ALA A 284 -24.24 -29.44 -41.49
CA ALA A 284 -25.19 -30.44 -41.94
C ALA A 284 -25.83 -29.96 -43.25
N ILE A 285 -25.47 -30.61 -44.36
CA ILE A 285 -26.00 -30.30 -45.68
C ILE A 285 -27.18 -31.26 -45.97
N PRO A 286 -28.45 -30.79 -45.94
CA PRO A 286 -29.59 -31.62 -46.31
C PRO A 286 -29.66 -31.84 -47.83
N ASN A 287 -30.45 -32.84 -48.27
CA ASN A 287 -30.68 -33.08 -49.71
C ASN A 287 -31.60 -32.01 -50.34
N GLU A 288 -32.47 -31.39 -49.54
CA GLU A 288 -33.37 -30.30 -49.89
C GLU A 288 -33.43 -29.32 -48.70
N GLY A 289 -33.19 -28.03 -48.91
CA GLY A 289 -33.17 -26.98 -47.87
C GLY A 289 -31.79 -26.36 -47.62
N ASP A 290 -31.75 -25.35 -46.75
CA ASP A 290 -30.52 -24.63 -46.40
C ASP A 290 -29.63 -25.41 -45.43
N PRO A 291 -28.29 -25.28 -45.52
CA PRO A 291 -27.38 -25.95 -44.60
C PRO A 291 -27.52 -25.41 -43.18
N ILE A 292 -27.43 -26.29 -42.19
CA ILE A 292 -27.42 -25.92 -40.76
C ILE A 292 -25.98 -26.07 -40.26
N CYS A 293 -25.45 -25.02 -39.64
CA CYS A 293 -24.08 -24.99 -39.15
C CYS A 293 -24.06 -24.90 -37.63
N LEU A 294 -23.44 -25.89 -36.97
CA LEU A 294 -23.14 -25.85 -35.53
C LEU A 294 -21.75 -25.25 -35.36
N LEU A 295 -21.66 -24.06 -34.78
CA LEU A 295 -20.40 -23.37 -34.53
C LEU A 295 -19.68 -24.00 -33.35
N LEU A 296 -18.36 -24.18 -33.49
CA LEU A 296 -17.47 -24.79 -32.52
C LEU A 296 -16.36 -23.82 -32.15
N HIS A 297 -16.15 -23.63 -30.86
CA HIS A 297 -15.01 -22.93 -30.30
C HIS A 297 -14.20 -23.92 -29.47
N GLU A 298 -12.95 -24.20 -29.86
CA GLU A 298 -12.10 -25.21 -29.23
C GLU A 298 -12.78 -26.59 -29.05
N GLY A 299 -13.63 -26.98 -30.02
CA GLY A 299 -14.41 -28.22 -29.97
C GLY A 299 -15.71 -28.17 -29.15
N VAL A 300 -16.00 -27.05 -28.48
CA VAL A 300 -17.22 -26.80 -27.72
C VAL A 300 -18.28 -26.11 -28.58
N PRO A 301 -19.52 -26.60 -28.64
CA PRO A 301 -20.63 -25.94 -29.33
C PRO A 301 -20.92 -24.56 -28.74
N SER A 302 -20.70 -23.50 -29.51
CA SER A 302 -20.93 -22.11 -29.08
C SER A 302 -22.21 -21.50 -29.67
N GLY A 303 -22.70 -22.04 -30.79
CA GLY A 303 -23.89 -21.52 -31.45
C GLY A 303 -24.39 -22.41 -32.59
N ILE A 304 -25.60 -22.12 -33.07
CA ILE A 304 -26.17 -22.74 -34.28
C ILE A 304 -26.63 -21.63 -35.21
N GLN A 305 -26.26 -21.74 -36.48
CA GLN A 305 -26.76 -20.93 -37.58
C GLN A 305 -27.70 -21.79 -38.45
N SER A 306 -28.89 -21.26 -38.71
CA SER A 306 -29.90 -21.88 -39.57
C SER A 306 -30.53 -20.81 -40.45
N GLY A 307 -30.64 -21.07 -41.76
CA GLY A 307 -31.15 -20.10 -42.75
C GLY A 307 -32.64 -19.76 -42.65
N GLY A 308 -33.40 -20.38 -41.73
CA GLY A 308 -34.83 -20.10 -41.59
C GLY A 308 -35.57 -20.78 -40.43
N GLU A 309 -34.87 -21.25 -39.39
CA GLU A 309 -35.51 -21.90 -38.24
C GLU A 309 -35.25 -21.17 -36.92
N ASP A 310 -36.32 -20.69 -36.27
CA ASP A 310 -36.22 -19.82 -35.09
C ASP A 310 -35.93 -20.57 -33.76
N THR A 311 -35.98 -21.91 -33.74
CA THR A 311 -35.84 -22.68 -32.48
C THR A 311 -34.71 -23.70 -32.50
N ILE A 312 -34.03 -23.86 -31.36
CA ILE A 312 -32.95 -24.84 -31.17
C ILE A 312 -33.45 -26.27 -31.41
N ALA A 313 -34.69 -26.58 -31.03
CA ALA A 313 -35.28 -27.90 -31.21
C ALA A 313 -35.45 -28.29 -32.70
N THR A 314 -35.88 -27.35 -33.55
CA THR A 314 -35.99 -27.60 -34.99
C THR A 314 -34.60 -27.69 -35.62
N ALA A 315 -33.69 -26.78 -35.26
CA ALA A 315 -32.35 -26.74 -35.84
C ALA A 315 -31.54 -28.00 -35.49
N THR A 316 -31.61 -28.46 -34.24
CA THR A 316 -31.00 -29.74 -33.81
C THR A 316 -31.64 -30.95 -34.48
N HIS A 317 -32.94 -30.92 -34.76
CA HIS A 317 -33.62 -31.98 -35.50
C HIS A 317 -33.16 -32.04 -36.97
N GLY A 318 -32.89 -30.89 -37.60
CA GLY A 318 -32.31 -30.80 -38.95
C GLY A 318 -30.85 -31.26 -39.00
N LEU A 319 -30.03 -30.78 -38.05
CA LEU A 319 -28.62 -31.14 -37.88
C LEU A 319 -28.40 -32.65 -37.72
N THR A 320 -29.33 -33.33 -37.03
CA THR A 320 -29.26 -34.77 -36.75
C THR A 320 -29.92 -35.66 -37.82
N SER A 321 -30.23 -35.11 -39.01
CA SER A 321 -30.86 -35.89 -40.07
C SER A 321 -29.98 -37.00 -40.64
N ALA A 322 -30.54 -38.20 -40.79
CA ALA A 322 -29.83 -39.31 -41.44
C ALA A 322 -29.67 -39.09 -42.96
N SER A 323 -30.47 -38.19 -43.54
CA SER A 323 -30.38 -37.80 -44.94
C SER A 323 -29.34 -36.71 -45.21
N SER A 324 -28.86 -35.99 -44.18
CA SER A 324 -27.86 -34.94 -44.36
C SER A 324 -26.44 -35.50 -44.43
N ARG A 325 -25.54 -34.73 -45.04
CA ARG A 325 -24.09 -34.97 -45.01
C ARG A 325 -23.48 -34.06 -43.96
N LEU A 326 -22.68 -34.62 -43.05
CA LEU A 326 -21.98 -33.88 -42.00
C LEU A 326 -20.54 -33.64 -42.43
N GLN A 327 -20.12 -32.38 -42.39
CA GLN A 327 -18.75 -31.94 -42.62
C GLN A 327 -18.27 -31.17 -41.39
N LEU A 328 -17.12 -31.57 -40.83
CA LEU A 328 -16.42 -30.79 -39.82
C LEU A 328 -15.45 -29.85 -40.54
N HIS A 329 -15.75 -28.56 -40.50
CA HIS A 329 -14.89 -27.50 -41.04
C HIS A 329 -14.02 -26.94 -39.91
N ARG A 330 -12.72 -27.02 -40.09
CA ARG A 330 -11.72 -26.34 -39.27
C ARG A 330 -11.39 -25.02 -39.94
N LEU A 331 -11.55 -23.92 -39.20
CA LEU A 331 -11.25 -22.59 -39.70
C LEU A 331 -9.77 -22.24 -39.48
N ASP A 332 -9.17 -21.65 -40.52
CA ASP A 332 -7.86 -21.02 -40.45
C ASP A 332 -7.90 -19.83 -39.51
N ARG A 333 -6.73 -19.48 -38.96
CA ARG A 333 -6.52 -18.49 -37.90
C ARG A 333 -7.31 -17.19 -38.14
N PHE A 334 -7.20 -16.58 -39.32
CA PHE A 334 -7.92 -15.35 -39.70
C PHE A 334 -9.44 -15.49 -39.84
N SER A 335 -9.94 -16.67 -40.21
CA SER A 335 -11.37 -16.91 -40.44
C SER A 335 -12.18 -17.17 -39.16
N ARG A 336 -11.51 -17.36 -38.02
CA ARG A 336 -12.14 -17.58 -36.70
C ARG A 336 -12.88 -16.35 -36.17
N LEU A 337 -12.49 -15.15 -36.61
CA LEU A 337 -13.10 -13.87 -36.21
C LEU A 337 -14.57 -13.73 -36.65
N VAL A 338 -15.00 -14.51 -37.65
CA VAL A 338 -16.36 -14.43 -38.22
C VAL A 338 -17.36 -15.32 -37.48
N LEU A 339 -16.90 -16.21 -36.58
CA LEU A 339 -17.75 -17.20 -35.90
C LEU A 339 -18.72 -16.60 -34.85
N SER A 340 -18.57 -15.32 -34.48
CA SER A 340 -19.47 -14.66 -33.52
C SER A 340 -20.77 -14.15 -34.17
N SER A 341 -20.80 -13.97 -35.50
CA SER A 341 -21.97 -13.46 -36.19
C SER A 341 -22.95 -14.59 -36.57
N GLY A 342 -24.23 -14.43 -36.22
CA GLY A 342 -25.31 -15.32 -36.69
C GLY A 342 -25.71 -16.50 -35.79
N THR A 343 -25.49 -16.42 -34.47
CA THR A 343 -26.02 -17.42 -33.54
C THR A 343 -27.51 -17.19 -33.22
N LEU A 344 -28.28 -18.27 -33.03
CA LEU A 344 -29.65 -18.16 -32.49
C LEU A 344 -29.61 -17.49 -31.10
N GLN A 345 -30.37 -16.40 -30.91
CA GLN A 345 -30.36 -15.53 -29.71
C GLN A 345 -30.55 -16.23 -28.35
N LYS A 346 -31.01 -17.48 -28.32
CA LYS A 346 -31.26 -18.26 -27.09
C LYS A 346 -30.41 -19.53 -26.98
N PHE A 347 -29.34 -19.64 -27.77
CA PHE A 347 -28.48 -20.82 -27.73
C PHE A 347 -27.84 -21.00 -26.35
N SER A 348 -27.84 -22.25 -25.89
CA SER A 348 -27.34 -22.68 -24.59
C SER A 348 -26.81 -24.11 -24.78
N LEU A 349 -25.61 -24.40 -24.28
CA LEU A 349 -25.02 -25.73 -24.46
C LEU A 349 -25.83 -26.79 -23.71
N ALA A 350 -26.35 -26.44 -22.52
CA ALA A 350 -27.31 -27.26 -21.79
C ALA A 350 -28.61 -27.52 -22.59
N ALA A 351 -29.19 -26.48 -23.20
CA ALA A 351 -30.38 -26.63 -24.05
C ALA A 351 -30.11 -27.51 -25.27
N PHE A 352 -29.00 -27.27 -25.98
CA PHE A 352 -28.55 -28.08 -27.11
C PHE A 352 -28.34 -29.55 -26.74
N CYS A 353 -27.62 -29.82 -25.65
CA CYS A 353 -27.41 -31.19 -25.16
C CYS A 353 -28.73 -31.86 -24.79
N SER A 354 -29.65 -31.12 -24.16
CA SER A 354 -30.97 -31.65 -23.82
C SER A 354 -31.78 -32.03 -25.06
N GLU A 355 -31.80 -31.18 -26.09
CA GLU A 355 -32.49 -31.44 -27.35
C GLU A 355 -31.81 -32.57 -28.15
N MET A 356 -30.48 -32.64 -28.17
CA MET A 356 -29.74 -33.76 -28.77
C MET A 356 -30.09 -35.12 -28.14
N THR A 357 -30.40 -35.16 -26.85
CA THR A 357 -30.78 -36.40 -26.18
C THR A 357 -32.22 -36.81 -26.45
N THR A 358 -33.12 -35.85 -26.69
CA THR A 358 -34.56 -36.09 -26.93
C THR A 358 -34.88 -36.26 -28.42
N THR A 359 -34.07 -35.68 -29.31
CA THR A 359 -34.25 -35.76 -30.76
C THR A 359 -34.24 -37.20 -31.25
N ARG A 360 -35.29 -37.57 -32.01
CA ARG A 360 -35.43 -38.85 -32.71
C ARG A 360 -35.35 -40.11 -31.82
N THR A 361 -35.44 -39.99 -30.49
CA THR A 361 -35.44 -41.13 -29.56
C THR A 361 -36.51 -41.01 -28.45
N ARG A 362 -37.34 -42.06 -28.29
CA ARG A 362 -38.34 -42.16 -27.21
C ARG A 362 -37.92 -43.09 -26.05
N SER A 363 -36.87 -43.90 -26.25
CA SER A 363 -36.34 -44.84 -25.25
C SER A 363 -35.57 -44.10 -24.15
N GLU A 364 -36.00 -44.23 -22.91
CA GLU A 364 -35.30 -43.66 -21.74
C GLU A 364 -33.87 -44.21 -21.61
N ALA A 365 -33.64 -45.48 -21.95
CA ALA A 365 -32.31 -46.08 -21.91
C ALA A 365 -31.35 -45.41 -22.90
N ARG A 366 -31.84 -45.08 -24.11
CA ARG A 366 -31.04 -44.37 -25.12
C ARG A 366 -30.81 -42.91 -24.73
N LYS A 367 -31.82 -42.23 -24.17
CA LYS A 367 -31.66 -40.86 -23.62
C LYS A 367 -30.57 -40.82 -22.54
N LYS A 368 -30.58 -41.76 -21.59
CA LYS A 368 -29.55 -41.89 -20.54
C LYS A 368 -28.15 -42.13 -21.13
N LEU A 369 -28.04 -42.97 -22.16
CA LEU A 369 -26.76 -43.23 -22.83
C LEU A 369 -26.23 -41.98 -23.54
N LEU A 370 -27.05 -41.32 -24.35
CA LEU A 370 -26.66 -40.10 -25.07
C LEU A 370 -26.29 -38.97 -24.11
N ARG A 371 -27.09 -38.80 -23.05
CA ARG A 371 -26.81 -37.84 -21.98
C ARG A 371 -25.49 -38.15 -21.31
N GLY A 372 -25.25 -39.41 -20.94
CA GLY A 372 -23.98 -39.84 -20.36
C GLY A 372 -22.77 -39.72 -21.30
N ARG A 373 -22.95 -39.64 -22.62
CA ARG A 373 -21.87 -39.33 -23.57
C ARG A 373 -21.60 -37.83 -23.61
N LEU A 374 -22.63 -37.01 -23.76
CA LEU A 374 -22.50 -35.55 -23.79
C LEU A 374 -22.01 -34.97 -22.46
N ASP A 375 -22.50 -35.52 -21.34
CA ASP A 375 -22.04 -35.16 -19.99
C ASP A 375 -20.57 -35.55 -19.74
N ARG A 376 -20.00 -36.47 -20.53
CA ARG A 376 -18.57 -36.82 -20.45
C ARG A 376 -17.70 -35.89 -21.30
N LEU A 377 -18.22 -35.45 -22.45
CA LEU A 377 -17.53 -34.53 -23.36
C LEU A 377 -17.54 -33.11 -22.78
N TYR A 378 -18.71 -32.57 -22.46
CA TYR A 378 -18.85 -31.18 -22.04
C TYR A 378 -19.06 -31.00 -20.54
N ARG A 379 -18.51 -31.92 -19.73
CA ARG A 379 -18.79 -32.00 -18.29
C ARG A 379 -18.52 -30.68 -17.57
N PHE A 380 -17.37 -30.10 -17.84
CA PHE A 380 -16.91 -28.87 -17.20
C PHE A 380 -17.68 -27.67 -17.72
N GLN A 381 -17.85 -27.53 -19.05
CA GLN A 381 -18.54 -26.42 -19.69
C GLN A 381 -20.03 -26.35 -19.31
N LEU A 382 -20.71 -27.50 -19.22
CA LEU A 382 -22.08 -27.61 -18.69
C LEU A 382 -22.16 -27.15 -17.23
N GLY A 383 -21.14 -27.49 -16.44
CA GLY A 383 -21.03 -27.07 -15.04
C GLY A 383 -20.78 -25.56 -14.90
N LEU A 384 -19.99 -24.99 -15.80
CA LEU A 384 -19.67 -23.56 -15.87
C LEU A 384 -20.91 -22.73 -16.24
N GLU A 385 -21.65 -23.14 -17.27
CA GLU A 385 -22.92 -22.50 -17.66
C GLU A 385 -23.95 -22.55 -16.51
N ALA A 386 -24.05 -23.69 -15.82
CA ALA A 386 -24.92 -23.85 -14.66
C ALA A 386 -24.48 -22.99 -13.47
N MET A 387 -23.17 -22.84 -13.25
CA MET A 387 -22.61 -21.97 -12.23
C MET A 387 -22.94 -20.51 -12.52
N ASP A 388 -22.74 -20.03 -13.75
CA ASP A 388 -23.01 -18.64 -14.13
C ASP A 388 -24.51 -18.29 -13.98
N ALA A 389 -25.40 -19.16 -14.48
CA ALA A 389 -26.84 -18.99 -14.32
C ALA A 389 -27.31 -19.07 -12.86
N ALA A 390 -26.63 -19.85 -12.02
CA ALA A 390 -26.94 -19.94 -10.60
C ALA A 390 -26.39 -18.73 -9.83
N ARG A 391 -25.16 -18.28 -10.13
CA ARG A 391 -24.51 -17.14 -9.49
C ARG A 391 -25.28 -15.84 -9.70
N GLN A 392 -25.87 -15.62 -10.87
CA GLN A 392 -26.76 -14.47 -11.13
C GLN A 392 -27.94 -14.38 -10.16
N ARG A 393 -28.29 -15.46 -9.45
CA ARG A 393 -29.38 -15.49 -8.45
C ARG A 393 -28.89 -15.22 -7.02
N TRP A 394 -27.59 -15.07 -6.81
CA TRP A 394 -26.96 -14.90 -5.50
C TRP A 394 -26.26 -13.54 -5.41
N MET A 395 -26.46 -12.83 -4.30
CA MET A 395 -25.83 -11.53 -4.02
C MET A 395 -24.67 -11.70 -3.03
N ILE A 396 -23.65 -10.86 -3.13
CA ILE A 396 -22.55 -10.82 -2.16
C ILE A 396 -23.02 -9.99 -0.96
N ALA A 397 -22.84 -10.47 0.28
CA ALA A 397 -23.16 -9.68 1.46
C ALA A 397 -22.10 -8.59 1.69
N GLU A 398 -22.54 -7.34 1.87
CA GLU A 398 -21.74 -6.10 1.73
C GLU A 398 -20.82 -5.75 2.93
N ASP A 399 -20.56 -6.66 3.86
CA ASP A 399 -19.66 -6.40 5.01
C ASP A 399 -18.15 -6.51 4.67
N THR A 400 -17.81 -6.81 3.42
CA THR A 400 -16.44 -6.76 2.92
C THR A 400 -16.23 -5.49 2.10
N PRO A 401 -15.11 -4.76 2.24
CA PRO A 401 -14.76 -3.70 1.30
C PRO A 401 -14.79 -4.34 -0.09
N ALA A 402 -15.71 -3.90 -0.94
CA ALA A 402 -15.82 -4.41 -2.28
C ALA A 402 -14.41 -4.34 -2.91
N PRO A 403 -13.81 -5.44 -3.38
CA PRO A 403 -12.73 -5.32 -4.32
C PRO A 403 -13.34 -4.54 -5.48
N THR A 404 -12.86 -3.31 -5.65
CA THR A 404 -13.22 -2.42 -6.75
C THR A 404 -13.38 -3.26 -7.99
N SER A 405 -14.52 -3.17 -8.68
CA SER A 405 -14.71 -3.68 -10.02
C SER A 405 -13.42 -3.47 -10.83
N VAL A 406 -12.61 -4.52 -11.00
CA VAL A 406 -11.36 -4.47 -11.80
C VAL A 406 -11.69 -4.59 -13.30
N LEU A 407 -12.88 -4.14 -13.69
CA LEU A 407 -13.13 -3.69 -15.04
C LEU A 407 -13.32 -2.17 -14.95
N PRO A 408 -12.28 -1.37 -15.25
CA PRO A 408 -12.45 0.06 -15.45
C PRO A 408 -13.11 0.26 -16.81
N VAL A 409 -14.43 0.39 -16.83
CA VAL A 409 -15.07 1.20 -17.88
C VAL A 409 -14.80 2.65 -17.55
N SER A 410 -13.95 3.26 -18.38
CA SER A 410 -13.87 4.69 -18.69
C SER A 410 -13.70 5.67 -17.52
N THR A 411 -12.51 6.26 -17.41
CA THR A 411 -12.26 7.70 -17.66
C THR A 411 -10.92 8.09 -17.04
N LYS A 412 -10.16 8.86 -17.81
CA LYS A 412 -8.95 9.62 -17.49
C LYS A 412 -8.46 9.55 -16.03
N GLY A 413 -7.26 8.97 -15.87
CA GLY A 413 -6.29 9.42 -14.88
C GLY A 413 -6.48 8.90 -13.46
N ARG A 414 -6.20 7.61 -13.23
CA ARG A 414 -5.61 7.16 -11.97
C ARG A 414 -4.95 5.79 -12.14
N VAL A 415 -3.67 5.80 -12.48
CA VAL A 415 -2.80 4.61 -12.42
C VAL A 415 -2.53 4.33 -10.94
N LEU A 416 -2.78 3.09 -10.52
CA LEU A 416 -2.49 2.61 -9.16
C LEU A 416 -0.97 2.65 -8.92
N GLN A 417 -0.56 3.14 -7.75
CA GLN A 417 0.84 3.46 -7.45
C GLN A 417 1.75 2.21 -7.31
N PRO A 418 3.03 2.29 -7.73
CA PRO A 418 4.00 1.18 -7.83
C PRO A 418 4.64 0.70 -6.51
N ALA A 419 4.20 1.19 -5.34
CA ALA A 419 4.90 0.95 -4.08
C ALA A 419 4.85 -0.51 -3.57
N GLN A 420 3.86 -1.31 -3.98
CA GLN A 420 3.69 -2.68 -3.47
C GLN A 420 4.57 -3.71 -4.18
N GLY A 421 4.86 -3.52 -5.47
CA GLY A 421 5.74 -4.42 -6.25
C GLY A 421 7.19 -4.41 -5.77
N GLU A 422 7.73 -3.24 -5.41
CA GLU A 422 9.10 -3.15 -4.86
C GLU A 422 9.23 -3.78 -3.47
N ILE A 423 8.19 -3.67 -2.64
CA ILE A 423 8.14 -4.29 -1.31
C ILE A 423 8.08 -5.81 -1.46
N ARG A 424 7.29 -6.34 -2.40
CA ARG A 424 7.20 -7.77 -2.68
C ARG A 424 8.47 -8.34 -3.29
N ALA A 425 9.11 -7.63 -4.22
CA ALA A 425 10.42 -8.01 -4.74
C ALA A 425 11.51 -8.00 -3.65
N LYS A 426 11.41 -7.09 -2.67
CA LYS A 426 12.27 -7.11 -1.47
C LYS A 426 11.93 -8.30 -0.57
N ILE A 427 10.66 -8.61 -0.34
CA ILE A 427 10.24 -9.77 0.48
C ILE A 427 10.71 -11.08 -0.16
N GLU A 428 10.51 -11.29 -1.47
CA GLU A 428 11.02 -12.48 -2.15
C GLU A 428 12.55 -12.58 -2.11
N ARG A 429 13.27 -11.45 -2.25
CA ARG A 429 14.74 -11.44 -2.11
C ARG A 429 15.15 -11.76 -0.68
N LEU A 430 14.38 -11.33 0.33
CA LEU A 430 14.60 -11.64 1.73
C LEU A 430 14.23 -13.09 2.07
N GLU A 431 13.24 -13.69 1.41
CA GLU A 431 12.89 -15.11 1.55
C GLU A 431 13.91 -16.01 0.85
N LYS A 432 14.37 -15.62 -0.34
CA LYS A 432 15.48 -16.30 -1.05
C LYS A 432 16.80 -16.18 -0.27
N SER A 433 17.06 -15.04 0.38
CA SER A 433 18.24 -14.89 1.24
C SER A 433 18.08 -15.67 2.55
N ARG A 434 16.88 -15.71 3.14
CA ARG A 434 16.58 -16.52 4.32
C ARG A 434 16.75 -18.01 4.06
N THR A 435 16.20 -18.54 2.97
CA THR A 435 16.36 -19.96 2.60
C THR A 435 17.82 -20.30 2.30
N ARG A 436 18.57 -19.39 1.66
CA ARG A 436 20.02 -19.54 1.49
C ARG A 436 20.78 -19.53 2.82
N LEU A 437 20.45 -18.63 3.73
CA LEU A 437 21.04 -18.56 5.07
C LEU A 437 20.66 -19.76 5.94
N GLU A 438 19.45 -20.30 5.81
CA GLU A 438 19.03 -21.54 6.45
C GLU A 438 19.79 -22.74 5.88
N GLY A 439 20.05 -22.75 4.56
CA GLY A 439 20.93 -23.73 3.91
C GLY A 439 22.41 -23.60 4.33
N GLU A 440 22.92 -22.39 4.51
CA GLU A 440 24.27 -22.13 5.02
C GLU A 440 24.39 -22.45 6.51
N LYS A 441 23.34 -22.16 7.31
CA LYS A 441 23.25 -22.52 8.73
C LYS A 441 23.26 -24.03 8.91
N THR A 442 22.44 -24.77 8.18
CA THR A 442 22.45 -26.25 8.25
C THR A 442 23.80 -26.82 7.81
N ARG A 443 24.44 -26.26 6.79
CA ARG A 443 25.81 -26.63 6.41
C ARG A 443 26.82 -26.33 7.52
N LEU A 444 26.76 -25.16 8.14
CA LEU A 444 27.64 -24.79 9.25
C LEU A 444 27.38 -25.64 10.50
N GLU A 445 26.13 -26.00 10.78
CA GLU A 445 25.75 -26.93 11.85
C GLU A 445 26.35 -28.32 11.59
N THR A 446 26.24 -28.85 10.37
CA THR A 446 26.91 -30.13 10.03
C THR A 446 28.44 -30.02 10.07
N GLN A 447 29.03 -28.89 9.69
CA GLN A 447 30.48 -28.66 9.82
C GLN A 447 30.90 -28.54 11.28
N LEU A 448 30.07 -27.96 12.14
CA LEU A 448 30.29 -27.84 13.57
C LEU A 448 30.12 -29.19 14.28
N GLU A 449 29.16 -30.02 13.86
CA GLU A 449 29.04 -31.40 14.33
C GLU A 449 30.23 -32.25 13.88
N ASN A 450 30.68 -32.11 12.63
CA ASN A 450 31.87 -32.79 12.13
C ASN A 450 33.16 -32.31 12.81
N SER A 451 33.28 -31.01 13.09
CA SER A 451 34.44 -30.47 13.81
C SER A 451 34.42 -30.88 15.28
N LYS A 452 33.24 -30.91 15.94
CA LYS A 452 33.06 -31.47 17.28
C LYS A 452 33.44 -32.95 17.32
N ALA A 453 32.95 -33.74 16.37
CA ALA A 453 33.32 -35.15 16.25
C ALA A 453 34.83 -35.32 16.00
N SER A 454 35.45 -34.44 15.21
CA SER A 454 36.90 -34.43 15.02
C SER A 454 37.67 -33.99 16.26
N THR A 455 37.15 -33.06 17.06
CA THR A 455 37.77 -32.66 18.33
C THR A 455 37.61 -33.73 19.40
N GLU A 456 36.47 -34.40 19.46
CA GLU A 456 36.23 -35.55 20.35
C GLU A 456 37.14 -36.72 19.96
N ALA A 457 37.30 -37.01 18.66
CA ALA A 457 38.26 -37.98 18.17
C ALA A 457 39.71 -37.58 18.50
N GLY A 458 40.06 -36.31 18.31
CA GLY A 458 41.38 -35.77 18.67
C GLY A 458 41.64 -35.78 20.18
N GLN A 459 40.62 -35.52 21.01
CA GLN A 459 40.71 -35.66 22.47
C GLN A 459 40.91 -37.12 22.86
N GLY A 460 40.18 -38.07 22.25
CA GLY A 460 40.41 -39.49 22.45
C GLY A 460 41.81 -39.95 22.02
N GLU A 461 42.36 -39.39 20.93
CA GLU A 461 43.75 -39.63 20.54
C GLU A 461 44.75 -39.01 21.53
N ILE A 462 44.48 -37.81 22.07
CA ILE A 462 45.31 -37.18 23.09
C ILE A 462 45.28 -37.99 24.38
N GLU A 463 44.11 -38.45 24.84
CA GLU A 463 43.97 -39.35 26.00
C GLU A 463 44.75 -40.65 25.77
N ALA A 464 44.63 -41.27 24.59
CA ALA A 464 45.41 -42.45 24.25
C ALA A 464 46.92 -42.17 24.22
N LEU A 465 47.34 -41.00 23.73
CA LEU A 465 48.74 -40.57 23.75
C LEU A 465 49.23 -40.26 25.17
N GLN A 466 48.38 -39.70 26.03
CA GLN A 466 48.69 -39.47 27.45
C GLN A 466 48.89 -40.79 28.18
N VAL A 467 48.00 -41.77 27.98
CA VAL A 467 48.17 -43.14 28.51
C VAL A 467 49.47 -43.76 27.98
N ASN A 468 49.79 -43.61 26.69
CA ASN A 468 51.06 -44.10 26.14
C ASN A 468 52.29 -43.37 26.70
N ILE A 469 52.18 -42.08 27.03
CA ILE A 469 53.24 -41.30 27.67
C ILE A 469 53.42 -41.74 29.12
N GLU A 470 52.34 -42.02 29.84
CA GLU A 470 52.36 -42.57 31.20
C GLU A 470 52.98 -43.97 31.21
N GLU A 471 52.52 -44.88 30.35
CA GLU A 471 53.18 -46.18 30.15
C GLU A 471 54.66 -46.03 29.74
N GLY A 472 54.97 -45.00 28.94
CA GLY A 472 56.33 -44.66 28.54
C GLY A 472 57.19 -44.12 29.69
N ARG A 473 56.59 -43.41 30.66
CA ARG A 473 57.24 -42.96 31.90
C ARG A 473 57.49 -44.15 32.81
N ASP A 474 56.50 -45.01 33.02
CA ASP A 474 56.64 -46.22 33.83
C ASP A 474 57.75 -47.12 33.31
N ARG A 475 57.81 -47.35 31.99
CA ARG A 475 58.92 -48.11 31.35
C ARG A 475 60.28 -47.43 31.53
N ARG A 476 60.35 -46.10 31.52
CA ARG A 476 61.60 -45.37 31.77
C ARG A 476 62.02 -45.46 33.24
N GLU A 477 61.09 -45.42 34.17
CA GLU A 477 61.35 -45.62 35.60
C GLU A 477 61.83 -47.05 35.86
N GLU A 478 61.20 -48.06 35.25
CA GLU A 478 61.67 -49.45 35.29
C GLU A 478 63.09 -49.60 34.71
N LEU A 479 63.36 -49.01 33.54
CA LEU A 479 64.69 -49.03 32.92
C LEU A 479 65.71 -48.27 33.77
N SER A 480 65.32 -47.16 34.42
CA SER A 480 66.19 -46.43 35.34
C SER A 480 66.55 -47.28 36.54
N HIS A 481 65.58 -47.97 37.14
CA HIS A 481 65.83 -48.92 38.22
C HIS A 481 66.75 -50.06 37.80
N GLN A 482 66.57 -50.60 36.59
CA GLN A 482 67.48 -51.59 36.03
C GLN A 482 68.89 -51.01 35.84
N LEU A 483 69.01 -49.80 35.32
CA LEU A 483 70.29 -49.13 35.09
C LEU A 483 71.03 -48.89 36.42
N ASP A 484 70.33 -48.40 37.44
CA ASP A 484 70.88 -48.23 38.79
C ASP A 484 71.34 -49.57 39.39
N SER A 485 70.57 -50.65 39.19
CA SER A 485 70.97 -51.99 39.62
C SER A 485 72.23 -52.48 38.90
N THR A 486 72.35 -52.21 37.59
CA THR A 486 73.55 -52.57 36.81
C THR A 486 74.75 -51.72 37.22
N GLN A 487 74.58 -50.42 37.52
CA GLN A 487 75.66 -49.57 38.01
C GLN A 487 76.18 -50.03 39.37
N LEU A 488 75.30 -50.47 40.27
CA LEU A 488 75.70 -51.08 41.54
C LEU A 488 76.51 -52.36 41.33
N SER A 489 76.10 -53.22 40.38
CA SER A 489 76.86 -54.42 40.03
C SER A 489 78.23 -54.09 39.40
N LEU A 490 78.31 -53.00 38.64
CA LEU A 490 79.54 -52.55 37.97
C LEU A 490 80.54 -52.01 38.99
N ARG A 491 80.08 -51.22 39.97
CA ARG A 491 80.92 -50.76 41.10
C ARG A 491 81.48 -51.94 41.90
N GLN A 492 80.67 -52.95 42.19
CA GLN A 492 81.14 -54.17 42.87
C GLN A 492 82.20 -54.94 42.04
N ALA A 493 82.07 -54.96 40.72
CA ALA A 493 83.05 -55.58 39.84
C ALA A 493 84.36 -54.78 39.73
N ASP A 494 84.29 -53.45 39.76
CA ASP A 494 85.48 -52.59 39.71
C ASP A 494 86.28 -52.63 41.02
N GLU A 495 85.62 -52.70 42.19
CA GLU A 495 86.29 -52.96 43.47
C GLU A 495 87.07 -54.28 43.44
N ALA A 496 86.51 -55.34 42.85
CA ALA A 496 87.20 -56.62 42.69
C ALA A 496 88.41 -56.53 41.73
N ARG A 497 88.32 -55.73 40.65
CA ARG A 497 89.44 -55.49 39.73
C ARG A 497 90.59 -54.73 40.40
N GLU A 498 90.29 -53.74 41.22
CA GLU A 498 91.32 -52.99 41.95
C GLU A 498 92.12 -53.92 42.89
N GLU A 499 91.45 -54.85 43.58
CA GLU A 499 92.13 -55.86 44.40
C GLU A 499 93.11 -56.75 43.59
N GLU A 500 92.77 -57.08 42.35
CA GLU A 500 93.63 -57.87 41.45
C GLU A 500 94.85 -57.06 40.96
N THR A 501 94.67 -55.78 40.64
CA THR A 501 95.80 -54.91 40.22
C THR A 501 96.83 -54.70 41.33
N ILE A 502 96.40 -54.62 42.59
CA ILE A 502 97.30 -54.53 43.75
C ILE A 502 98.11 -55.82 43.92
N ARG A 503 97.55 -56.99 43.58
CA ARG A 503 98.28 -58.27 43.57
C ARG A 503 99.33 -58.30 42.45
N ALA A 504 99.00 -57.81 41.26
CA ALA A 504 99.92 -57.74 40.13
C ALA A 504 101.13 -56.81 40.40
N ALA A 505 100.90 -55.63 41.00
CA ALA A 505 101.97 -54.68 41.32
C ALA A 505 103.00 -55.22 42.34
N LYS A 506 102.57 -56.09 43.27
CA LYS A 506 103.47 -56.75 44.22
C LYS A 506 104.37 -57.79 43.56
N LEU A 507 103.92 -58.44 42.48
CA LEU A 507 104.72 -59.42 41.75
C LEU A 507 105.81 -58.74 40.90
N ALA A 508 105.52 -57.60 40.28
CA ALA A 508 106.47 -56.86 39.46
C ALA A 508 107.73 -56.40 40.21
N ARG A 509 107.59 -55.94 41.47
CA ARG A 509 108.74 -55.53 42.31
C ARG A 509 109.70 -56.67 42.64
N ARG A 510 109.18 -57.89 42.74
CA ARG A 510 109.98 -59.08 43.04
C ARG A 510 110.83 -59.52 41.85
N VAL A 511 110.39 -59.23 40.63
CA VAL A 511 111.12 -59.55 39.40
C VAL A 511 112.34 -58.63 39.24
N SER A 512 112.19 -57.32 39.50
CA SER A 512 113.31 -56.36 39.41
C SER A 512 114.44 -56.61 40.40
N GLU A 513 114.15 -57.18 41.58
CA GLU A 513 115.19 -57.54 42.57
C GLU A 513 116.04 -58.74 42.10
N LEU A 514 115.45 -59.66 41.33
CA LEU A 514 116.16 -60.83 40.81
C LEU A 514 117.10 -60.46 39.64
N GLU A 515 116.75 -59.46 38.84
CA GLU A 515 117.58 -58.99 37.72
C GLU A 515 118.90 -58.37 38.21
N HIS A 516 118.88 -57.67 39.35
CA HIS A 516 120.08 -57.02 39.89
C HIS A 516 121.14 -58.03 40.38
N GLN A 517 120.70 -59.16 40.95
CA GLN A 517 121.59 -60.22 41.46
C GLN A 517 122.30 -61.01 40.33
N VAL A 518 121.70 -61.06 39.15
CA VAL A 518 122.30 -61.71 37.97
C VAL A 518 123.42 -60.86 37.37
N HIS A 519 123.30 -59.53 37.48
CA HIS A 519 124.29 -58.61 36.93
C HIS A 519 125.62 -58.63 37.70
N GLU A 520 125.59 -58.61 39.04
CA GLU A 520 126.81 -58.68 39.88
C GLU A 520 127.61 -59.98 39.63
N ARG A 521 126.92 -61.11 39.43
CA ARG A 521 127.58 -62.40 39.17
C ARG A 521 128.19 -62.51 37.78
N ALA A 522 127.77 -61.69 36.83
CA ALA A 522 128.37 -61.65 35.49
C ALA A 522 129.71 -60.90 35.49
N GLU A 523 129.89 -59.87 36.33
CA GLU A 523 131.15 -59.10 36.44
C GLU A 523 132.25 -59.90 37.15
N GLU A 524 131.90 -60.69 38.16
CA GLU A 524 132.86 -61.52 38.90
C GLU A 524 133.45 -62.65 38.03
N LEU A 525 132.67 -63.18 37.08
CA LEU A 525 133.09 -64.24 36.15
C LEU A 525 134.00 -63.77 35.01
N ALA A 526 134.07 -62.46 34.74
CA ALA A 526 134.94 -61.91 33.70
C ALA A 526 136.41 -61.77 34.14
N SER A 527 136.69 -61.78 35.46
CA SER A 527 138.03 -61.52 36.00
C SER A 527 138.91 -62.76 36.20
N ALA A 528 138.33 -63.97 36.11
CA ALA A 528 138.98 -65.22 36.54
C ALA A 528 139.39 -66.19 35.41
N LEU A 529 139.29 -65.80 34.13
CA LEU A 529 139.50 -66.70 32.98
C LEU A 529 140.72 -66.33 32.10
N GLY A 530 141.90 -66.27 32.71
CA GLY A 530 143.19 -66.12 32.02
C GLY A 530 144.16 -67.27 32.29
N GLU A 531 144.05 -68.33 31.47
CA GLU A 531 145.09 -69.29 31.04
C GLU A 531 145.51 -70.46 31.97
N MET A 532 145.87 -71.67 31.51
CA MET A 532 145.40 -72.65 30.50
C MET A 532 146.36 -73.88 30.62
N GLU A 533 145.94 -75.14 30.75
CA GLU A 533 146.77 -76.34 30.51
C GLU A 533 146.24 -77.18 29.30
N SER A 534 146.55 -76.60 28.13
CA SER A 534 146.01 -76.69 26.75
C SER A 534 145.74 -78.04 26.06
N ARG A 535 145.36 -79.11 26.76
CA ARG A 535 144.90 -80.34 26.08
C ARG A 535 143.73 -81.07 26.71
N LYS A 536 143.54 -81.00 28.03
CA LYS A 536 142.21 -81.25 28.62
C LYS A 536 141.24 -80.14 28.22
N GLU A 537 141.75 -78.92 28.14
CA GLU A 537 140.99 -77.74 27.72
C GLU A 537 140.41 -77.82 26.32
N LEU A 538 141.05 -78.49 25.37
CA LEU A 538 140.44 -78.64 24.05
C LEU A 538 139.28 -79.65 24.04
N LEU A 539 139.30 -80.64 24.92
CA LEU A 539 138.18 -81.59 25.06
C LEU A 539 137.06 -80.99 25.91
N ASP A 540 137.40 -80.29 27.00
CA ASP A 540 136.44 -79.52 27.80
C ASP A 540 135.86 -78.34 27.01
N ALA A 541 136.61 -77.72 26.09
CA ALA A 541 136.09 -76.69 25.19
C ALA A 541 135.18 -77.26 24.12
N LEU A 542 135.42 -78.47 23.62
CA LEU A 542 134.52 -79.11 22.64
C LEU A 542 133.22 -79.56 23.31
N GLU A 543 133.31 -80.11 24.52
CA GLU A 543 132.14 -80.44 25.34
C GLU A 543 131.40 -79.16 25.80
N GLY A 544 132.14 -78.08 26.10
CA GLY A 544 131.62 -76.76 26.38
C GLY A 544 130.92 -76.11 25.19
N LEU A 545 131.46 -76.24 23.98
CA LEU A 545 130.83 -75.75 22.75
C LEU A 545 129.55 -76.52 22.41
N LEU A 546 129.52 -77.84 22.65
CA LEU A 546 128.28 -78.63 22.50
C LEU A 546 127.22 -78.26 23.53
N GLN A 547 127.62 -78.00 24.79
CA GLN A 547 126.69 -77.48 25.80
C GLN A 547 126.19 -76.07 25.45
N GLN A 548 127.04 -75.22 24.88
CA GLN A 548 126.64 -73.91 24.38
C GLN A 548 125.69 -74.04 23.18
N GLU A 549 125.92 -74.98 22.26
CA GLU A 549 125.01 -75.22 21.13
C GLU A 549 123.62 -75.69 21.62
N VAL A 550 123.57 -76.55 22.63
CA VAL A 550 122.31 -76.96 23.26
C VAL A 550 121.63 -75.78 23.97
N ARG A 551 122.38 -74.95 24.71
CA ARG A 551 121.84 -73.75 25.35
C ARG A 551 121.27 -72.77 24.34
N VAL A 552 122.01 -72.47 23.28
CA VAL A 552 121.56 -71.57 22.20
C VAL A 552 120.34 -72.15 21.49
N LYS A 553 120.24 -73.47 21.30
CA LYS A 553 119.02 -74.10 20.74
C LYS A 553 117.83 -73.95 21.67
N THR A 554 118.00 -74.16 22.98
CA THR A 554 116.90 -73.96 23.93
C THR A 554 116.49 -72.50 24.04
N GLU A 555 117.44 -71.57 24.00
CA GLU A 555 117.16 -70.13 23.97
C GLU A 555 116.41 -69.75 22.69
N LEU A 556 116.86 -70.26 21.54
CA LEU A 556 116.17 -70.08 20.26
C LEU A 556 114.75 -70.65 20.30
N ASP A 557 114.54 -71.85 20.86
CA ASP A 557 113.22 -72.46 20.99
C ASP A 557 112.31 -71.61 21.91
N THR A 558 112.84 -71.04 22.99
CA THR A 558 112.08 -70.13 23.86
C THR A 558 111.76 -68.81 23.17
N ASP A 559 112.68 -68.26 22.39
CA ASP A 559 112.44 -67.02 21.65
C ASP A 559 111.49 -67.26 20.46
N GLU A 560 111.52 -68.43 19.83
CA GLU A 560 110.50 -68.84 18.86
C GLU A 560 109.11 -68.96 19.50
N GLN A 561 109.01 -69.49 20.71
CA GLN A 561 107.74 -69.53 21.46
C GLN A 561 107.25 -68.13 21.79
N ARG A 562 108.12 -67.24 22.27
CA ARG A 562 107.80 -65.82 22.50
C ARG A 562 107.36 -65.11 21.22
N LEU A 563 108.01 -65.36 20.09
CA LEU A 563 107.62 -64.78 18.80
C LEU A 563 106.25 -65.30 18.33
N ARG A 564 105.91 -66.56 18.61
CA ARG A 564 104.56 -67.09 18.33
C ARG A 564 103.51 -66.41 19.20
N GLU A 565 103.79 -66.21 20.49
CA GLU A 565 102.90 -65.50 21.41
C GLU A 565 102.69 -64.04 21.00
N VAL A 566 103.77 -63.32 20.66
CA VAL A 566 103.68 -61.93 20.17
C VAL A 566 102.86 -61.85 18.89
N ARG A 567 102.99 -62.81 17.97
CA ARG A 567 102.16 -62.86 16.76
C ARG A 567 100.68 -63.08 17.08
N GLN A 568 100.37 -63.97 18.02
CA GLN A 568 98.99 -64.20 18.45
C GLN A 568 98.38 -62.96 19.12
N LEU A 569 99.16 -62.21 19.89
CA LEU A 569 98.72 -60.94 20.49
C LEU A 569 98.45 -59.87 19.43
N ILE A 570 99.32 -59.75 18.42
CA ILE A 570 99.11 -58.83 17.29
C ILE A 570 97.82 -59.20 16.53
N ASP A 571 97.61 -60.49 16.26
CA ASP A 571 96.38 -60.96 15.60
C ASP A 571 95.12 -60.65 16.44
N HIS A 572 95.21 -60.76 17.77
CA HIS A 572 94.11 -60.40 18.67
C HIS A 572 93.86 -58.88 18.68
N ASP A 573 94.91 -58.07 18.75
CA ASP A 573 94.81 -56.61 18.71
C ASP A 573 94.21 -56.13 17.38
N GLU A 574 94.57 -56.74 16.25
CA GLU A 574 93.94 -56.44 14.96
C GLU A 574 92.45 -56.78 14.95
N GLN A 575 92.03 -57.88 15.58
CA GLN A 575 90.62 -58.24 15.71
C GLN A 575 89.87 -57.22 16.58
N VAL A 576 90.45 -56.80 17.71
CA VAL A 576 89.86 -55.77 18.59
C VAL A 576 89.74 -54.44 17.85
N GLN A 577 90.74 -54.03 17.08
CA GLN A 577 90.68 -52.81 16.28
C GLN A 577 89.58 -52.84 15.22
N ARG A 578 89.35 -54.00 14.56
CA ARG A 578 88.24 -54.16 13.60
C ARG A 578 86.88 -54.01 14.28
N ILE A 579 86.68 -54.64 15.44
CA ILE A 579 85.44 -54.54 16.21
C ILE A 579 85.20 -53.09 16.67
N LEU A 580 86.23 -52.40 17.15
CA LEU A 580 86.12 -50.98 17.52
C LEU A 580 85.79 -50.09 16.31
N HIS A 581 86.40 -50.35 15.15
CA HIS A 581 86.08 -49.64 13.92
C HIS A 581 84.63 -49.86 13.47
N GLU A 582 84.12 -51.10 13.57
CA GLU A 582 82.71 -51.43 13.28
C GLU A 582 81.76 -50.74 14.26
N GLN A 583 82.08 -50.72 15.55
CA GLN A 583 81.28 -50.02 16.56
C GLN A 583 81.27 -48.50 16.33
N VAL A 584 82.42 -47.90 16.01
CA VAL A 584 82.51 -46.47 15.68
C VAL A 584 81.76 -46.15 14.38
N ALA A 585 81.82 -47.03 13.38
CA ALA A 585 81.05 -46.89 12.15
C ALA A 585 79.53 -46.95 12.44
N ALA A 586 79.08 -47.94 13.21
CA ALA A 586 77.68 -48.07 13.61
C ALA A 586 77.19 -46.86 14.43
N GLN A 587 78.01 -46.31 15.33
CA GLN A 587 77.68 -45.09 16.06
C GLN A 587 77.59 -43.87 15.14
N ARG A 588 78.50 -43.73 14.18
CA ARG A 588 78.45 -42.64 13.18
C ARG A 588 77.23 -42.75 12.28
N ASP A 589 76.82 -43.96 11.91
CA ASP A 589 75.63 -44.17 11.10
C ASP A 589 74.35 -43.88 11.87
N ARG A 590 74.26 -44.26 13.15
CA ARG A 590 73.17 -43.81 14.04
C ARG A 590 73.13 -42.29 14.19
N GLN A 591 74.28 -41.64 14.33
CA GLN A 591 74.36 -40.18 14.40
C GLN A 591 73.95 -39.51 13.08
N ARG A 592 74.25 -40.12 11.92
CA ARG A 592 73.79 -39.64 10.61
C ARG A 592 72.29 -39.77 10.46
N GLN A 593 71.72 -40.91 10.87
CA GLN A 593 70.27 -41.13 10.86
C GLN A 593 69.55 -40.15 11.78
N ALA A 594 69.99 -40.00 13.03
CA ALA A 594 69.41 -39.03 13.96
C ALA A 594 69.51 -37.58 13.44
N LYS A 595 70.62 -37.22 12.77
CA LYS A 595 70.74 -35.88 12.14
C LYS A 595 69.80 -35.71 10.94
N ALA A 596 69.59 -36.75 10.14
CA ALA A 596 68.64 -36.71 9.04
C ALA A 596 67.21 -36.54 9.57
N GLU A 597 66.82 -37.33 10.58
CA GLU A 597 65.53 -37.22 11.27
C GLU A 597 65.32 -35.83 11.89
N LEU A 598 66.34 -35.27 12.55
CA LEU A 598 66.28 -33.89 13.07
C LEU A 598 66.09 -32.87 11.94
N SER A 599 66.79 -33.01 10.82
CA SER A 599 66.63 -32.09 9.68
C SER A 599 65.24 -32.19 9.04
N GLU A 600 64.65 -33.38 9.00
CA GLU A 600 63.28 -33.57 8.52
C GLU A 600 62.25 -32.97 9.49
N LEU A 601 62.46 -33.13 10.81
CA LEU A 601 61.63 -32.49 11.82
C LEU A 601 61.75 -30.96 11.79
N GLU A 602 62.95 -30.42 11.63
CA GLU A 602 63.17 -28.98 11.45
C GLU A 602 62.46 -28.45 10.20
N ARG A 603 62.48 -29.21 9.10
CA ARG A 603 61.74 -28.86 7.88
C ARG A 603 60.23 -28.87 8.11
N ARG A 604 59.69 -29.89 8.79
CA ARG A 604 58.26 -29.97 9.15
C ARG A 604 57.84 -28.82 10.07
N ILE A 605 58.67 -28.47 11.06
CA ILE A 605 58.44 -27.32 11.94
C ILE A 605 58.50 -26.01 11.14
N GLY A 606 59.40 -25.90 10.16
CA GLY A 606 59.45 -24.76 9.23
C GLY A 606 58.17 -24.64 8.42
N GLU A 607 57.73 -25.74 7.79
CA GLU A 607 56.48 -25.83 7.03
C GLU A 607 55.28 -25.43 7.90
N GLN A 608 55.14 -26.00 9.10
CA GLN A 608 54.06 -25.66 10.05
C GLN A 608 54.10 -24.20 10.51
N ARG A 609 55.28 -23.61 10.69
CA ARG A 609 55.40 -22.19 11.04
C ARG A 609 54.97 -21.27 9.90
N ASP A 610 55.25 -21.65 8.66
CA ASP A 610 54.84 -20.87 7.50
C ASP A 610 53.34 -21.02 7.22
N GLU A 611 52.77 -22.21 7.44
CA GLU A 611 51.31 -22.43 7.47
C GLU A 611 50.65 -21.59 8.57
N LEU A 612 51.20 -21.57 9.79
CA LEU A 612 50.68 -20.73 10.87
C LEU A 612 50.69 -19.25 10.50
N LYS A 613 51.79 -18.72 9.94
CA LYS A 613 51.84 -17.33 9.47
C LYS A 613 50.81 -17.05 8.36
N ALA A 614 50.58 -18.00 7.46
CA ALA A 614 49.56 -17.87 6.42
C ALA A 614 48.16 -17.80 7.06
N THR A 615 47.84 -18.68 8.01
CA THR A 615 46.56 -18.65 8.75
C THR A 615 46.38 -17.37 9.57
N GLU A 616 47.45 -16.84 10.16
CA GLU A 616 47.43 -15.54 10.86
C GLU A 616 47.15 -14.39 9.91
N ALA A 617 47.77 -14.38 8.72
CA ALA A 617 47.52 -13.38 7.69
C ALA A 617 46.07 -13.45 7.16
N GLU A 618 45.54 -14.65 6.95
CA GLU A 618 44.14 -14.87 6.60
C GLU A 618 43.19 -14.41 7.72
N ALA A 619 43.52 -14.69 8.97
CA ALA A 619 42.74 -14.21 10.11
C ALA A 619 42.73 -12.67 10.21
N HIS A 620 43.85 -12.01 9.92
CA HIS A 620 43.92 -10.55 9.84
C HIS A 620 43.09 -10.00 8.68
N ALA A 621 43.13 -10.62 7.50
CA ALA A 621 42.29 -10.23 6.37
C ALA A 621 40.79 -10.41 6.71
N ASN A 622 40.41 -11.52 7.35
CA ASN A 622 39.04 -11.75 7.79
C ASN A 622 38.59 -10.72 8.83
N ARG A 623 39.45 -10.33 9.78
CA ARG A 623 39.14 -9.26 10.73
C ARG A 623 38.89 -7.92 10.01
N GLN A 624 39.70 -7.58 9.01
CA GLN A 624 39.50 -6.36 8.22
C GLN A 624 38.18 -6.39 7.44
N LEU A 625 37.83 -7.53 6.84
CA LEU A 625 36.54 -7.70 6.16
C LEU A 625 35.36 -7.56 7.12
N LEU A 626 35.44 -8.18 8.31
CA LEU A 626 34.41 -8.04 9.34
C LEU A 626 34.27 -6.59 9.83
N GLU A 627 35.37 -5.84 9.94
CA GLU A 627 35.33 -4.41 10.27
C GLU A 627 34.69 -3.58 9.15
N GLN A 628 35.00 -3.87 7.88
CA GLN A 628 34.35 -3.23 6.73
C GLN A 628 32.84 -3.54 6.67
N ASP A 629 32.44 -4.78 6.93
CA ASP A 629 31.03 -5.16 7.01
C ASP A 629 30.32 -4.49 8.18
N ARG A 630 30.98 -4.35 9.34
CA ARG A 630 30.45 -3.58 10.48
C ARG A 630 30.27 -2.10 10.11
N LEU A 631 31.20 -1.50 9.38
CA LEU A 631 31.07 -0.12 8.91
C LEU A 631 29.94 0.02 7.89
N ARG A 632 29.85 -0.92 6.94
CA ARG A 632 28.77 -0.97 5.95
C ARG A 632 27.40 -1.12 6.61
N ASN A 633 27.29 -1.96 7.64
CA ASN A 633 26.05 -2.10 8.42
C ASN A 633 25.69 -0.81 9.15
N LYS A 634 26.66 -0.13 9.78
CA LYS A 634 26.43 1.19 10.39
C LYS A 634 25.99 2.24 9.36
N GLU A 635 26.52 2.21 8.14
CA GLU A 635 26.07 3.09 7.06
C GLU A 635 24.64 2.76 6.59
N ILE A 636 24.31 1.47 6.49
CA ILE A 636 22.94 1.03 6.17
C ILE A 636 21.97 1.43 7.28
N GLU A 637 22.34 1.28 8.55
CA GLU A 637 21.55 1.74 9.70
C GLU A 637 21.30 3.25 9.64
N ARG A 638 22.34 4.05 9.35
CA ARG A 638 22.18 5.51 9.15
C ARG A 638 21.22 5.84 8.00
N ARG A 639 21.35 5.17 6.87
CA ARG A 639 20.42 5.33 5.74
C ARG A 639 19.01 4.91 6.12
N HIS A 640 18.87 3.83 6.88
CA HIS A 640 17.58 3.38 7.36
C HIS A 640 16.94 4.40 8.32
N THR A 641 17.71 4.97 9.25
CA THR A 641 17.21 6.03 10.13
C THR A 641 16.79 7.28 9.36
N LEU A 642 17.52 7.64 8.30
CA LEU A 642 17.18 8.77 7.42
C LEU A 642 15.89 8.49 6.63
N ILE A 643 15.76 7.30 6.05
CA ILE A 643 14.52 6.89 5.36
C ILE A 643 13.34 6.85 6.34
N GLN A 644 13.55 6.42 7.59
CA GLN A 644 12.50 6.46 8.61
C GLN A 644 12.10 7.89 8.99
N SER A 645 13.02 8.86 9.02
CA SER A 645 12.64 10.27 9.24
C SER A 645 11.91 10.84 8.03
N GLU A 646 12.39 10.59 6.81
CA GLU A 646 11.71 10.99 5.58
C GLU A 646 10.30 10.40 5.49
N LEU A 647 10.12 9.12 5.85
CA LEU A 647 8.79 8.50 5.93
C LEU A 647 7.91 9.16 6.98
N ARG A 648 8.45 9.61 8.13
CA ARG A 648 7.67 10.36 9.12
C ARG A 648 7.23 11.71 8.56
N GLU A 649 8.13 12.44 7.92
CA GLU A 649 7.83 13.71 7.26
C GLU A 649 6.76 13.54 6.17
N LEU A 650 6.90 12.56 5.28
CA LEU A 650 5.89 12.25 4.26
C LEU A 650 4.54 11.83 4.86
N MET A 651 4.54 11.14 6.00
CA MET A 651 3.30 10.79 6.70
C MET A 651 2.66 12.00 7.40
N GLU A 652 3.47 12.97 7.85
CA GLU A 652 3.00 14.26 8.37
C GLU A 652 2.44 15.13 7.24
N GLU A 653 3.12 15.23 6.11
CA GLU A 653 2.62 15.88 4.89
C GLU A 653 1.33 15.23 4.41
N ARG A 654 1.25 13.88 4.38
CA ARG A 654 0.01 13.17 4.06
C ARG A 654 -1.11 13.51 5.04
N ARG A 655 -0.83 13.62 6.34
CA ARG A 655 -1.83 14.02 7.35
C ARG A 655 -2.28 15.47 7.13
N GLN A 656 -1.38 16.37 6.76
CA GLN A 656 -1.70 17.75 6.41
C GLN A 656 -2.59 17.78 5.15
N LEU A 657 -2.21 17.09 4.09
CA LEU A 657 -3.00 16.98 2.86
C LEU A 657 -4.38 16.33 3.09
N LEU A 658 -4.49 15.32 3.97
CA LEU A 658 -5.78 14.73 4.33
C LEU A 658 -6.66 15.70 5.13
N ARG A 659 -6.05 16.55 5.98
CA ARG A 659 -6.79 17.62 6.66
C ARG A 659 -7.24 18.68 5.65
N GLU A 660 -6.36 19.12 4.78
CA GLU A 660 -6.69 20.07 3.70
C GLU A 660 -7.79 19.52 2.79
N LEU A 661 -7.74 18.24 2.42
CA LEU A 661 -8.80 17.59 1.65
C LEU A 661 -10.12 17.51 2.46
N GLY A 662 -10.05 17.20 3.75
CA GLY A 662 -11.22 17.22 4.63
C GLY A 662 -11.84 18.62 4.76
N ASP A 663 -11.02 19.66 4.85
CA ASP A 663 -11.46 21.05 4.85
C ASP A 663 -12.08 21.45 3.50
N LEU A 664 -11.51 20.97 2.38
CA LEU A 664 -12.08 21.16 1.04
C LEU A 664 -13.40 20.41 0.87
N ASP A 665 -13.54 19.19 1.40
CA ASP A 665 -14.79 18.44 1.40
C ASP A 665 -15.84 19.11 2.29
N ALA A 666 -15.46 19.68 3.43
CA ALA A 666 -16.35 20.48 4.27
C ALA A 666 -16.82 21.76 3.54
N ARG A 667 -15.91 22.48 2.87
CA ARG A 667 -16.26 23.63 2.02
C ARG A 667 -17.15 23.24 0.85
N ARG A 668 -16.90 22.08 0.22
CA ARG A 668 -17.75 21.53 -0.82
C ARG A 668 -19.13 21.19 -0.27
N GLY A 669 -19.21 20.60 0.92
CA GLY A 669 -20.48 20.32 1.61
C GLY A 669 -21.26 21.60 1.88
N GLN A 670 -20.60 22.63 2.41
CA GLN A 670 -21.19 23.97 2.61
C GLN A 670 -21.69 24.58 1.29
N ALA A 671 -20.88 24.55 0.23
CA ALA A 671 -21.30 25.04 -1.08
C ALA A 671 -22.44 24.21 -1.68
N GLN A 672 -22.49 22.89 -1.45
CA GLN A 672 -23.60 22.05 -1.87
C GLN A 672 -24.88 22.36 -1.09
N THR A 673 -24.79 22.60 0.22
CA THR A 673 -25.94 23.03 1.03
C THR A 673 -26.43 24.41 0.60
N GLU A 674 -25.52 25.34 0.30
CA GLU A 674 -25.88 26.65 -0.26
C GLU A 674 -26.56 26.49 -1.61
N LEU A 675 -26.04 25.65 -2.52
CA LEU A 675 -26.68 25.36 -3.80
C LEU A 675 -28.07 24.72 -3.63
N ILE A 676 -28.23 23.78 -2.69
CA ILE A 676 -29.54 23.19 -2.38
C ILE A 676 -30.47 24.28 -1.86
N SER A 677 -30.03 25.14 -0.95
CA SER A 677 -30.84 26.25 -0.44
C SER A 677 -31.20 27.26 -1.53
N LEU A 678 -30.32 27.52 -2.50
CA LEU A 678 -30.60 28.37 -3.66
C LEU A 678 -31.58 27.71 -4.63
N ILE A 679 -31.52 26.38 -4.77
CA ILE A 679 -32.49 25.61 -5.56
C ILE A 679 -33.85 25.67 -4.87
N GLU A 680 -33.92 25.42 -3.56
CA GLU A 680 -35.16 25.54 -2.76
C GLU A 680 -35.73 26.96 -2.87
N GLN A 681 -34.91 28.01 -2.70
CA GLN A 681 -35.33 29.40 -2.93
C GLN A 681 -35.82 29.64 -4.36
N SER A 682 -35.20 29.02 -5.37
CA SER A 682 -35.65 29.15 -6.76
C SER A 682 -36.96 28.42 -7.04
N GLU A 683 -37.19 27.28 -6.37
CA GLU A 683 -38.45 26.53 -6.41
C GLU A 683 -39.55 27.30 -5.67
N GLU A 684 -39.26 27.86 -4.49
CA GLU A 684 -40.15 28.76 -3.77
C GLU A 684 -40.49 29.99 -4.62
N LEU A 685 -39.51 30.62 -5.27
CA LEU A 685 -39.75 31.74 -6.19
C LEU A 685 -40.58 31.29 -7.40
N GLN A 686 -40.38 30.08 -7.92
CA GLN A 686 -41.22 29.53 -8.98
C GLN A 686 -42.65 29.34 -8.49
N ASP A 687 -42.87 28.79 -7.31
CA ASP A 687 -44.19 28.63 -6.69
C ASP A 687 -44.85 29.99 -6.42
N VAL A 688 -44.09 30.98 -5.94
CA VAL A 688 -44.56 32.37 -5.80
C VAL A 688 -44.90 32.98 -7.16
N HIS A 689 -44.14 32.69 -8.21
CA HIS A 689 -44.47 33.14 -9.56
C HIS A 689 -45.71 32.46 -10.12
N GLU A 690 -45.88 31.15 -9.92
CA GLU A 690 -47.07 30.41 -10.35
C GLU A 690 -48.32 30.88 -9.60
N THR A 691 -48.23 31.10 -8.29
CA THR A 691 -49.31 31.71 -7.49
C THR A 691 -49.59 33.15 -7.90
N ALA A 692 -48.57 33.96 -8.19
CA ALA A 692 -48.76 35.32 -8.71
C ALA A 692 -49.43 35.31 -10.10
N LEU A 693 -49.13 34.34 -10.97
CA LEU A 693 -49.83 34.19 -12.25
C LEU A 693 -51.30 33.81 -12.05
N LEU A 694 -51.59 32.92 -11.09
CA LEU A 694 -52.97 32.59 -10.71
C LEU A 694 -53.69 33.81 -10.13
N ASP A 695 -53.03 34.60 -9.28
CA ASP A 695 -53.56 35.85 -8.73
C ASP A 695 -53.78 36.91 -9.82
N ILE A 696 -52.92 36.97 -10.84
CA ILE A 696 -53.11 37.83 -12.02
C ILE A 696 -54.33 37.36 -12.81
N GLU A 697 -54.51 36.05 -13.05
CA GLU A 697 -55.70 35.52 -13.71
C GLU A 697 -56.98 35.77 -12.89
N GLU A 698 -56.91 35.65 -11.57
CA GLU A 698 -58.01 35.96 -10.67
C GLU A 698 -58.30 37.46 -10.62
N ALA A 699 -57.27 38.31 -10.61
CA ALA A 699 -57.39 39.75 -10.74
C ALA A 699 -57.97 40.14 -12.10
N GLU A 700 -57.66 39.43 -13.19
CA GLU A 700 -58.29 39.62 -14.50
C GLU A 700 -59.75 39.20 -14.49
N ARG A 701 -60.09 38.08 -13.83
CA ARG A 701 -61.49 37.66 -13.61
C ARG A 701 -62.24 38.65 -12.72
N ILE A 702 -61.59 39.22 -11.71
CA ILE A 702 -62.13 40.25 -10.82
C ILE A 702 -62.25 41.58 -11.58
N ARG A 703 -61.29 41.95 -12.43
CA ARG A 703 -61.37 43.12 -13.32
C ARG A 703 -62.52 42.96 -14.31
N PHE A 704 -62.71 41.77 -14.88
CA PHE A 704 -63.83 41.47 -15.76
C PHE A 704 -65.17 41.54 -14.99
N ARG A 705 -65.24 40.99 -13.77
CA ARG A 705 -66.41 41.10 -12.88
C ARG A 705 -66.67 42.54 -12.42
N LEU A 706 -65.64 43.33 -12.12
CA LEU A 706 -65.72 44.75 -11.75
C LEU A 706 -66.11 45.62 -12.94
N GLN A 707 -65.66 45.28 -14.17
CA GLN A 707 -66.11 45.92 -15.41
C GLN A 707 -67.59 45.62 -15.71
N GLU A 708 -68.08 44.45 -15.28
CA GLU A 708 -69.49 44.04 -15.38
C GLU A 708 -70.37 44.60 -14.23
N GLU A 709 -69.80 44.97 -13.08
CA GLU A 709 -70.55 45.55 -11.97
C GLU A 709 -70.78 47.08 -12.11
N PRO A 710 -72.05 47.55 -12.07
CA PRO A 710 -72.38 48.98 -12.19
C PRO A 710 -71.96 49.84 -10.98
N LEU A 711 -71.30 49.25 -9.97
CA LEU A 711 -70.75 49.94 -8.79
C LEU A 711 -69.33 50.47 -9.03
N ALA A 712 -68.48 49.75 -9.76
CA ALA A 712 -67.14 50.22 -10.09
C ALA A 712 -67.17 51.35 -11.15
N LYS A 713 -68.13 51.30 -12.08
CA LYS A 713 -68.43 52.41 -13.02
C LYS A 713 -68.92 53.69 -12.35
N ALA A 714 -69.43 53.62 -11.11
CA ALA A 714 -69.83 54.80 -10.34
C ALA A 714 -68.65 55.40 -9.54
N LEU A 715 -67.57 54.64 -9.33
CA LEU A 715 -66.36 55.08 -8.62
C LEU A 715 -65.22 55.51 -9.58
N LEU A 716 -65.20 55.02 -10.82
CA LEU A 716 -64.30 55.49 -11.89
C LEU A 716 -64.94 56.61 -12.76
N GLY A 717 -65.82 57.41 -12.15
CA GLY A 717 -66.58 58.44 -12.85
C GLY A 717 -65.84 59.74 -13.12
N ASP A 718 -64.72 60.01 -12.44
CA ASP A 718 -63.86 61.18 -12.69
C ASP A 718 -62.38 60.79 -12.50
N ASP A 719 -61.59 60.84 -13.58
CA ASP A 719 -60.17 60.45 -13.67
C ASP A 719 -59.19 61.26 -12.78
N SER A 720 -59.68 62.05 -11.83
CA SER A 720 -58.89 63.07 -11.12
C SER A 720 -57.97 62.51 -10.01
N GLY A 721 -58.33 61.38 -9.39
CA GLY A 721 -57.58 60.84 -8.24
C GLY A 721 -56.29 60.10 -8.60
N LEU A 722 -56.33 59.25 -9.64
CA LEU A 722 -55.16 58.45 -10.05
C LEU A 722 -54.21 59.23 -10.98
N ALA A 723 -54.70 60.21 -11.72
CA ALA A 723 -53.87 61.10 -12.53
C ALA A 723 -52.89 61.94 -11.68
N ALA A 724 -53.16 62.14 -10.38
CA ALA A 724 -52.26 62.84 -9.48
C ALA A 724 -51.00 62.04 -9.11
N LEU A 725 -51.01 60.70 -9.25
CA LEU A 725 -49.86 59.82 -8.98
C LEU A 725 -48.93 59.67 -10.19
N GLU A 726 -49.44 59.90 -11.41
CA GLU A 726 -48.70 59.73 -12.67
C GLU A 726 -47.39 60.55 -12.72
N PRO A 727 -47.33 61.82 -12.30
CA PRO A 727 -46.08 62.59 -12.28
C PRO A 727 -45.03 62.07 -11.29
N VAL A 728 -45.47 61.45 -10.19
CA VAL A 728 -44.58 60.86 -9.18
C VAL A 728 -43.94 59.58 -9.74
N LEU A 729 -44.75 58.74 -10.39
CA LEU A 729 -44.28 57.51 -11.02
C LEU A 729 -43.29 57.78 -12.17
N GLU A 730 -43.56 58.76 -13.02
CA GLU A 730 -42.64 59.15 -14.10
C GLU A 730 -41.26 59.59 -13.59
N ARG A 731 -41.23 60.33 -12.47
CA ARG A 731 -39.96 60.76 -11.85
C ARG A 731 -39.21 59.61 -11.20
N ILE A 732 -39.92 58.64 -10.63
CA ILE A 732 -39.34 57.42 -10.05
C ILE A 732 -38.73 56.53 -11.15
N ASP A 733 -39.41 56.40 -12.29
CA ASP A 733 -38.86 55.72 -13.46
C ASP A 733 -37.62 56.43 -14.01
N ALA A 734 -37.61 57.76 -13.99
CA ALA A 734 -36.42 58.53 -14.33
C ALA A 734 -35.27 58.30 -13.34
N ALA A 735 -35.54 58.14 -12.04
CA ALA A 735 -34.53 57.78 -11.04
C ALA A 735 -33.98 56.36 -11.26
N ARG A 736 -34.86 55.39 -11.56
CA ARG A 736 -34.50 54.01 -11.92
C ARG A 736 -33.59 53.96 -13.15
N SER A 737 -33.90 54.78 -14.18
CA SER A 737 -33.08 54.86 -15.40
C SER A 737 -31.65 55.37 -15.18
N ARG A 738 -31.40 56.11 -14.09
CA ARG A 738 -30.08 56.63 -13.72
C ARG A 738 -29.21 55.62 -12.96
N GLY A 739 -29.76 54.45 -12.61
CA GLY A 739 -29.04 53.36 -11.96
C GLY A 739 -28.86 53.51 -10.44
N TYR A 740 -29.65 54.38 -9.79
CA TYR A 740 -29.70 54.46 -8.32
C TYR A 740 -30.77 53.52 -7.77
N SER A 741 -30.61 53.02 -6.53
CA SER A 741 -31.60 52.15 -5.90
C SER A 741 -32.91 52.91 -5.65
N VAL A 742 -34.05 52.30 -5.98
CA VAL A 742 -35.39 52.88 -5.81
C VAL A 742 -36.22 52.12 -4.76
N VAL A 743 -35.60 51.18 -4.05
CA VAL A 743 -36.26 50.19 -3.18
C VAL A 743 -37.10 50.86 -2.08
N LEU A 744 -36.59 51.89 -1.39
CA LEU A 744 -37.37 52.62 -0.40
C LEU A 744 -38.51 53.45 -1.00
N LEU A 745 -38.35 53.97 -2.22
CA LEU A 745 -39.42 54.70 -2.91
C LEU A 745 -40.54 53.77 -3.35
N ASP A 746 -40.19 52.59 -3.88
CA ASP A 746 -41.17 51.55 -4.22
C ASP A 746 -41.93 51.09 -2.95
N LYS A 747 -41.21 50.91 -1.83
CA LYS A 747 -41.82 50.60 -0.52
C LYS A 747 -42.72 51.73 0.00
N ALA A 748 -42.34 52.99 -0.23
CA ALA A 748 -43.17 54.15 0.11
C ALA A 748 -44.45 54.20 -0.72
N ILE A 749 -44.38 53.87 -2.02
CA ILE A 749 -45.56 53.76 -2.88
C ILE A 749 -46.47 52.63 -2.40
N GLU A 750 -45.92 51.45 -2.12
CA GLU A 750 -46.68 50.32 -1.59
C GLU A 750 -47.37 50.68 -0.28
N ARG A 751 -46.67 51.37 0.62
CA ARG A 751 -47.26 51.89 1.86
C ARG A 751 -48.39 52.87 1.58
N GLY A 752 -48.20 53.82 0.68
CA GLY A 752 -49.21 54.78 0.25
C GLY A 752 -50.46 54.12 -0.33
N LEU A 753 -50.29 53.09 -1.16
CA LEU A 753 -51.40 52.30 -1.71
C LEU A 753 -52.14 51.51 -0.64
N ARG A 754 -51.43 50.95 0.35
CA ARG A 754 -52.05 50.27 1.50
C ARG A 754 -52.85 51.23 2.37
N VAL A 755 -52.37 52.47 2.57
CA VAL A 755 -53.14 53.52 3.27
C VAL A 755 -54.40 53.85 2.49
N ILE A 756 -54.32 54.02 1.17
CA ILE A 756 -55.49 54.27 0.31
C ILE A 756 -56.48 53.10 0.35
N GLN A 757 -55.99 51.86 0.32
CA GLN A 757 -56.85 50.69 0.43
C GLN A 757 -57.52 50.60 1.81
N HIS A 758 -56.77 50.88 2.87
CA HIS A 758 -57.31 50.88 4.22
C HIS A 758 -58.41 51.92 4.39
N THR A 759 -58.24 53.14 3.85
CA THR A 759 -59.27 54.18 3.92
C THR A 759 -60.54 53.80 3.14
N VAL A 760 -60.40 53.10 2.01
CA VAL A 760 -61.53 52.51 1.27
C VAL A 760 -62.24 51.44 2.11
N GLU A 761 -61.49 50.55 2.75
CA GLU A 761 -62.03 49.49 3.59
C GLU A 761 -62.73 50.05 4.83
N GLU A 762 -62.17 51.05 5.48
CA GLU A 762 -62.76 51.70 6.64
C GLU A 762 -64.07 52.40 6.29
N VAL A 763 -64.09 53.22 5.24
CA VAL A 763 -65.32 53.88 4.80
C VAL A 763 -66.34 52.84 4.31
N GLY A 764 -65.87 51.75 3.69
CA GLY A 764 -66.68 50.58 3.33
C GLY A 764 -67.20 49.75 4.52
N ARG A 765 -66.56 49.82 5.69
CA ARG A 765 -67.04 49.21 6.96
C ARG A 765 -68.06 50.09 7.68
N THR A 766 -67.99 51.41 7.54
CA THR A 766 -68.96 52.34 8.16
C THR A 766 -70.47 52.14 7.84
N PRO A 767 -70.95 51.51 6.74
CA PRO A 767 -72.37 51.19 6.58
C PRO A 767 -72.91 50.22 7.64
N ARG A 768 -72.06 49.42 8.30
CA ARG A 768 -72.50 48.45 9.32
C ARG A 768 -73.08 49.08 10.58
N TYR A 769 -72.86 50.38 10.80
CA TYR A 769 -73.20 51.04 12.08
C TYR A 769 -74.39 52.01 12.00
N LEU A 770 -75.00 52.24 10.82
CA LEU A 770 -76.15 53.15 10.72
C LEU A 770 -77.48 52.48 11.12
N LEU A 771 -77.65 51.20 10.80
CA LEU A 771 -78.73 50.33 11.28
C LEU A 771 -78.18 48.90 11.37
N SER A 772 -78.46 48.18 12.46
CA SER A 772 -78.02 46.79 12.58
C SER A 772 -78.65 45.92 11.49
N ASN A 773 -77.97 44.84 11.08
CA ASN A 773 -78.47 43.90 10.06
C ASN A 773 -79.89 43.39 10.42
N GLU A 774 -80.15 43.19 11.71
CA GLU A 774 -81.47 42.78 12.21
C GLU A 774 -82.57 43.83 11.96
N VAL A 775 -82.24 45.12 12.11
CA VAL A 775 -83.17 46.22 11.84
C VAL A 775 -83.39 46.39 10.35
N MET A 776 -82.35 46.18 9.53
CA MET A 776 -82.49 46.17 8.07
C MET A 776 -83.34 44.99 7.58
N ASP A 777 -83.14 43.78 8.10
CA ASP A 777 -83.94 42.59 7.77
C ASP A 777 -85.40 42.76 8.19
N LEU A 778 -85.65 43.43 9.33
CA LEU A 778 -86.99 43.80 9.76
C LEU A 778 -87.63 44.83 8.83
N LEU A 779 -86.89 45.86 8.40
CA LEU A 779 -87.38 46.86 7.46
C LEU A 779 -87.68 46.27 6.09
N GLU A 780 -86.88 45.30 5.62
CA GLU A 780 -87.17 44.57 4.37
C GLU A 780 -88.45 43.75 4.44
N ARG A 781 -88.71 43.11 5.60
CA ARG A 781 -89.91 42.31 5.80
C ARG A 781 -91.17 43.17 5.93
N GLN A 782 -91.06 44.37 6.51
CA GLN A 782 -92.20 45.22 6.82
C GLN A 782 -92.50 46.27 5.74
N ALA A 783 -91.47 46.87 5.14
CA ALA A 783 -91.61 47.98 4.20
C ALA A 783 -90.45 47.99 3.18
N PRO A 784 -90.50 47.13 2.14
CA PRO A 784 -89.39 46.95 1.20
C PRO A 784 -89.02 48.22 0.43
N GLU A 785 -89.98 49.11 0.17
CA GLU A 785 -89.72 50.41 -0.47
C GLU A 785 -88.87 51.33 0.42
N THR A 786 -89.11 51.35 1.73
CA THR A 786 -88.31 52.14 2.68
C THR A 786 -86.94 51.52 2.95
N ALA A 787 -86.84 50.19 2.92
CA ALA A 787 -85.54 49.51 2.97
C ALA A 787 -84.71 49.82 1.73
N GLY A 788 -85.35 49.92 0.55
CA GLY A 788 -84.72 50.34 -0.70
C GLY A 788 -84.20 51.79 -0.66
N THR A 789 -84.97 52.74 -0.11
CA THR A 789 -84.52 54.13 0.02
C THR A 789 -83.42 54.30 1.07
N VAL A 790 -83.51 53.58 2.21
CA VAL A 790 -82.46 53.56 3.22
C VAL A 790 -81.17 52.98 2.65
N ARG A 791 -81.23 51.88 1.89
CA ARG A 791 -80.07 51.33 1.16
C ARG A 791 -79.51 52.30 0.12
N GLY A 792 -80.38 53.02 -0.57
CA GLY A 792 -80.00 54.08 -1.50
C GLY A 792 -79.24 55.23 -0.80
N LEU A 793 -79.73 55.67 0.35
CA LEU A 793 -79.09 56.73 1.17
C LEU A 793 -77.80 56.24 1.84
N THR A 794 -77.72 55.00 2.33
CA THR A 794 -76.47 54.44 2.86
C THR A 794 -75.44 54.29 1.75
N ARG A 795 -75.85 53.83 0.56
CA ARG A 795 -74.97 53.75 -0.61
C ARG A 795 -74.48 55.12 -1.04
N TRP A 796 -75.37 56.12 -1.10
CA TRP A 796 -75.01 57.50 -1.42
C TRP A 796 -74.09 58.14 -0.37
N SER A 797 -74.35 57.90 0.93
CA SER A 797 -73.52 58.40 2.03
C SER A 797 -72.13 57.74 2.08
N VAL A 798 -72.04 56.44 1.77
CA VAL A 798 -70.75 55.75 1.63
C VAL A 798 -70.02 56.27 0.41
N GLN A 799 -70.70 56.43 -0.73
CA GLN A 799 -70.13 56.97 -1.95
C GLN A 799 -69.57 58.39 -1.75
N ASN A 800 -70.34 59.32 -1.17
CA ASN A 800 -69.90 60.70 -0.94
C ASN A 800 -68.77 60.80 0.10
N ARG A 801 -68.77 59.92 1.13
CA ARG A 801 -67.66 59.85 2.11
C ARG A 801 -66.41 59.24 1.51
N LEU A 802 -66.56 58.22 0.64
CA LEU A 802 -65.46 57.68 -0.14
C LEU A 802 -64.89 58.76 -1.05
N GLU A 803 -65.70 59.42 -1.87
CA GLU A 803 -65.25 60.47 -2.77
C GLU A 803 -64.46 61.57 -2.04
N HIS A 804 -64.91 62.03 -0.87
CA HIS A 804 -64.21 63.10 -0.14
C HIS A 804 -62.97 62.61 0.63
N ARG A 805 -63.08 61.52 1.42
CA ARG A 805 -61.95 61.02 2.24
C ARG A 805 -60.88 60.38 1.39
N LEU A 806 -61.26 59.61 0.38
CA LEU A 806 -60.33 58.94 -0.51
C LEU A 806 -59.55 60.00 -1.31
N ALA A 807 -60.21 61.04 -1.83
CA ALA A 807 -59.53 62.16 -2.49
C ALA A 807 -58.54 62.91 -1.57
N GLU A 808 -58.91 63.18 -0.32
CA GLU A 808 -58.02 63.83 0.66
C GLU A 808 -56.82 62.95 1.01
N THR A 809 -57.03 61.65 1.24
CA THR A 809 -55.96 60.70 1.56
C THR A 809 -55.01 60.50 0.39
N VAL A 810 -55.53 60.39 -0.84
CA VAL A 810 -54.70 60.30 -2.06
C VAL A 810 -53.87 61.56 -2.24
N GLN A 811 -54.46 62.74 -2.05
CA GLN A 811 -53.73 64.00 -2.18
C GLN A 811 -52.58 64.11 -1.16
N ASN A 812 -52.81 63.70 0.10
CA ASN A 812 -51.78 63.74 1.14
C ASN A 812 -50.68 62.69 0.90
N VAL A 813 -51.04 61.49 0.45
CA VAL A 813 -50.07 60.46 0.06
C VAL A 813 -49.21 60.93 -1.13
N VAL A 814 -49.81 61.57 -2.13
CA VAL A 814 -49.06 62.15 -3.26
C VAL A 814 -48.07 63.20 -2.77
N LEU A 815 -48.48 64.12 -1.89
CA LEU A 815 -47.59 65.14 -1.34
C LEU A 815 -46.42 64.56 -0.52
N ASP A 816 -46.69 63.48 0.22
CA ASP A 816 -45.64 62.78 0.97
C ASP A 816 -44.65 62.07 0.04
N LEU A 817 -45.14 61.38 -0.98
CA LEU A 817 -44.29 60.74 -1.99
C LEU A 817 -43.47 61.76 -2.78
N GLU A 818 -44.05 62.91 -3.14
CA GLU A 818 -43.32 64.01 -3.77
C GLU A 818 -42.20 64.56 -2.86
N ALA A 819 -42.46 64.68 -1.56
CA ALA A 819 -41.47 65.15 -0.61
C ALA A 819 -40.34 64.13 -0.40
N LEU A 820 -40.67 62.84 -0.27
CA LEU A 820 -39.68 61.75 -0.19
C LEU A 820 -38.82 61.69 -1.45
N LEU A 821 -39.43 61.88 -2.61
CA LEU A 821 -38.74 61.92 -3.89
C LEU A 821 -37.82 63.15 -4.01
N ASN A 822 -38.19 64.31 -3.48
CA ASN A 822 -37.32 65.48 -3.44
C ASN A 822 -36.11 65.25 -2.52
N ASP A 823 -36.30 64.63 -1.37
CA ASP A 823 -35.20 64.26 -0.46
C ASP A 823 -34.28 63.21 -1.10
N TYR A 824 -34.86 62.25 -1.84
CA TYR A 824 -34.13 61.27 -2.62
C TYR A 824 -33.29 61.92 -3.73
N GLU A 825 -33.85 62.84 -4.51
CA GLU A 825 -33.10 63.56 -5.55
C GLU A 825 -31.96 64.37 -4.94
N GLN A 826 -32.18 65.05 -3.81
CA GLN A 826 -31.12 65.72 -3.06
C GLN A 826 -30.04 64.72 -2.62
N ALA A 827 -30.42 63.56 -2.09
CA ALA A 827 -29.49 62.52 -1.70
C ALA A 827 -28.64 62.01 -2.88
N THR A 828 -29.23 61.81 -4.06
CA THR A 828 -28.48 61.42 -5.27
C THR A 828 -27.45 62.49 -5.66
N THR A 829 -27.78 63.78 -5.55
CA THR A 829 -26.82 64.85 -5.83
C THR A 829 -25.67 64.90 -4.82
N MET A 830 -25.93 64.58 -3.55
CA MET A 830 -24.91 64.50 -2.50
C MET A 830 -24.02 63.26 -2.67
N LEU A 831 -24.56 62.12 -3.08
CA LEU A 831 -23.78 60.92 -3.40
C LEU A 831 -22.80 61.16 -4.55
N ILE A 832 -23.22 61.88 -5.60
CA ILE A 832 -22.33 62.27 -6.70
C ILE A 832 -21.16 63.10 -6.17
N GLN A 833 -21.41 64.01 -5.23
CA GLN A 833 -20.37 64.82 -4.60
C GLN A 833 -19.44 63.97 -3.72
N LEU A 834 -19.97 63.07 -2.88
CA LEU A 834 -19.17 62.19 -2.03
C LEU A 834 -18.32 61.20 -2.86
N ARG A 835 -18.82 60.74 -4.00
CA ARG A 835 -18.04 59.91 -4.93
C ARG A 835 -16.83 60.67 -5.48
N GLU A 836 -17.00 61.96 -5.78
CA GLU A 836 -15.88 62.80 -6.20
C GLU A 836 -14.89 63.00 -5.06
N VAL A 837 -15.36 63.19 -3.82
CA VAL A 837 -14.49 63.27 -2.62
C VAL A 837 -13.70 61.98 -2.43
N LEU A 838 -14.35 60.81 -2.47
CA LEU A 838 -13.68 59.51 -2.38
C LEU A 838 -12.65 59.29 -3.49
N ARG A 839 -12.92 59.81 -4.70
CA ARG A 839 -11.95 59.78 -5.80
C ARG A 839 -10.74 60.66 -5.50
N THR A 840 -10.96 61.89 -5.01
CA THR A 840 -9.87 62.78 -4.62
C THR A 840 -9.04 62.21 -3.46
N MET A 841 -9.65 61.45 -2.54
CA MET A 841 -8.93 60.74 -1.48
C MET A 841 -8.02 59.62 -2.00
N ILE A 842 -8.47 58.85 -2.99
CA ILE A 842 -7.62 57.84 -3.64
C ILE A 842 -6.43 58.52 -4.30
N GLU A 843 -6.63 59.68 -4.94
CA GLU A 843 -5.55 60.46 -5.54
C GLU A 843 -4.54 60.99 -4.50
N LEU A 844 -4.98 61.21 -3.26
CA LEU A 844 -4.13 61.64 -2.13
C LEU A 844 -3.40 60.48 -1.41
N GLY A 845 -3.63 59.22 -1.82
CA GLY A 845 -2.84 58.07 -1.38
C GLY A 845 -3.49 57.14 -0.36
N LEU A 846 -4.80 57.24 -0.13
CA LEU A 846 -5.51 56.25 0.70
C LEU A 846 -5.51 54.86 0.05
N PRO A 847 -5.40 53.78 0.85
CA PRO A 847 -5.49 52.43 0.32
C PRO A 847 -6.86 52.22 -0.36
N PRO A 848 -6.88 51.69 -1.60
CA PRO A 848 -8.13 51.49 -2.32
C PRO A 848 -9.04 50.45 -1.64
N GLU A 849 -8.49 49.61 -0.75
CA GLU A 849 -9.23 48.59 0.01
C GLU A 849 -10.26 49.20 0.97
N GLU A 850 -9.98 50.38 1.55
CA GLU A 850 -10.92 51.07 2.45
C GLU A 850 -11.99 51.87 1.68
N VAL A 851 -11.67 52.31 0.46
CA VAL A 851 -12.55 53.15 -0.37
C VAL A 851 -13.47 52.32 -1.28
N GLN A 852 -13.02 51.16 -1.76
CA GLN A 852 -13.80 50.25 -2.59
C GLN A 852 -15.15 49.82 -1.99
N PRO A 853 -15.27 49.45 -0.69
CA PRO A 853 -16.57 49.13 -0.12
C PRO A 853 -17.52 50.33 -0.13
N LEU A 854 -17.03 51.54 0.16
CA LEU A 854 -17.85 52.76 0.13
C LEU A 854 -18.27 53.13 -1.30
N GLN A 855 -17.43 52.87 -2.30
CA GLN A 855 -17.80 53.05 -3.71
C GLN A 855 -18.85 52.04 -4.15
N ALA A 856 -18.79 50.80 -3.66
CA ALA A 856 -19.79 49.79 -3.98
C ALA A 856 -21.20 50.22 -3.55
N TYR A 857 -21.35 50.89 -2.41
CA TYR A 857 -22.65 51.38 -1.91
C TYR A 857 -23.07 52.77 -2.45
N SER A 858 -22.22 53.44 -3.25
CA SER A 858 -22.47 54.82 -3.74
C SER A 858 -23.63 54.97 -4.75
N HIS A 859 -24.29 53.88 -5.13
CA HIS A 859 -25.50 53.86 -5.95
C HIS A 859 -26.79 53.77 -5.12
N MET A 860 -26.67 53.68 -3.78
CA MET A 860 -27.79 53.56 -2.85
C MET A 860 -27.97 54.86 -2.05
N PRO A 861 -28.90 55.77 -2.43
CA PRO A 861 -29.18 57.01 -1.69
C PRO A 861 -29.66 56.78 -0.26
N GLU A 862 -30.21 55.60 0.01
CA GLU A 862 -30.67 55.15 1.32
C GLU A 862 -29.50 54.92 2.30
N ALA A 863 -28.31 54.61 1.78
CA ALA A 863 -27.08 54.43 2.56
C ALA A 863 -26.28 55.74 2.69
N LEU A 864 -26.81 56.87 2.19
CA LEU A 864 -26.09 58.16 2.21
C LEU A 864 -25.61 58.58 3.61
N PRO A 865 -26.40 58.48 4.70
CA PRO A 865 -25.93 58.84 6.05
C PRO A 865 -24.76 57.97 6.52
N THR A 866 -24.80 56.67 6.24
CA THR A 866 -23.70 55.76 6.58
C THR A 866 -22.45 56.01 5.75
N ILE A 867 -22.61 56.36 4.47
CA ILE A 867 -21.49 56.74 3.62
C ILE A 867 -20.93 58.08 4.07
N ALA A 868 -21.77 59.05 4.41
CA ALA A 868 -21.37 60.37 4.89
C ALA A 868 -20.58 60.28 6.20
N THR A 869 -21.04 59.48 7.18
CA THR A 869 -20.32 59.25 8.45
C THR A 869 -18.99 58.50 8.23
N ALA A 870 -18.95 57.50 7.34
CA ALA A 870 -17.72 56.80 7.00
C ALA A 870 -16.72 57.70 6.28
N VAL A 871 -17.17 58.47 5.28
CA VAL A 871 -16.34 59.46 4.56
C VAL A 871 -15.84 60.55 5.50
N ARG A 872 -16.65 61.01 6.46
CA ARG A 872 -16.23 61.96 7.50
C ARG A 872 -15.12 61.37 8.37
N ARG A 873 -15.27 60.13 8.85
CA ARG A 873 -14.22 59.44 9.61
C ARG A 873 -12.93 59.30 8.81
N LEU A 874 -13.04 58.94 7.53
CA LEU A 874 -11.89 58.88 6.62
C LEU A 874 -11.25 60.28 6.44
N LEU A 875 -12.04 61.33 6.23
CA LEU A 875 -11.56 62.71 6.18
C LEU A 875 -10.79 63.07 7.45
N ASP A 876 -11.33 62.74 8.63
CA ASP A 876 -10.67 63.03 9.90
C ASP A 876 -9.35 62.26 10.06
N THR A 877 -9.33 60.97 9.72
CA THR A 877 -8.08 60.17 9.77
C THR A 877 -7.01 60.69 8.83
N THR A 878 -7.39 61.03 7.60
CA THR A 878 -6.46 61.50 6.57
C THR A 878 -5.95 62.91 6.84
N LEU A 879 -6.80 63.79 7.37
CA LEU A 879 -6.43 65.11 7.83
C LEU A 879 -5.45 65.02 9.02
N ASN A 880 -5.68 64.10 9.97
CA ASN A 880 -4.75 63.83 11.06
C ASN A 880 -3.39 63.32 10.55
N ASP A 881 -3.38 62.41 9.58
CA ASP A 881 -2.15 61.90 8.97
C ASP A 881 -1.39 62.99 8.22
N ILE A 882 -2.11 63.83 7.46
CA ILE A 882 -1.52 64.97 6.73
C ILE A 882 -0.97 66.00 7.71
N TYR A 883 -1.63 66.28 8.85
CA TYR A 883 -1.06 67.15 9.87
C TYR A 883 0.20 66.55 10.50
N LEU A 884 0.21 65.25 10.81
CA LEU A 884 1.40 64.55 11.30
C LEU A 884 2.54 64.57 10.28
N GLU A 885 2.25 64.51 8.97
CA GLU A 885 3.24 64.65 7.91
C GLU A 885 3.72 66.09 7.72
N ALA A 886 2.82 67.08 7.81
CA ALA A 886 3.15 68.50 7.70
C ALA A 886 4.10 68.95 8.83
N ASP A 887 3.86 68.48 10.06
CA ASP A 887 4.73 68.75 11.22
C ASP A 887 6.14 68.14 11.08
N ARG A 888 6.31 67.12 10.22
CA ARG A 888 7.60 66.44 9.98
C ARG A 888 8.40 67.02 8.81
N ARG A 889 7.81 67.87 7.96
CA ARG A 889 8.44 68.37 6.71
C ARG A 889 8.95 69.81 6.82
N ASP A 890 9.91 70.17 5.96
CA ASP A 890 10.43 71.54 5.84
C ASP A 890 9.38 72.53 5.30
N SER A 891 9.47 73.80 5.71
CA SER A 891 8.42 74.83 5.51
C SER A 891 7.91 75.02 4.06
N GLY A 892 8.73 74.70 3.05
CA GLY A 892 8.34 74.78 1.64
C GLY A 892 7.46 73.62 1.17
N ALA A 893 7.61 72.42 1.74
CA ALA A 893 6.78 71.25 1.43
C ALA A 893 5.50 71.21 2.28
N ALA A 894 5.50 71.87 3.43
CA ALA A 894 4.30 72.10 4.23
C ALA A 894 3.28 73.00 3.50
N ALA A 895 3.74 74.00 2.73
CA ALA A 895 2.85 74.93 2.01
C ALA A 895 1.97 74.24 0.94
N THR A 896 2.45 73.16 0.31
CA THR A 896 1.61 72.38 -0.62
C THR A 896 0.56 71.54 0.12
N LEU A 897 0.90 71.05 1.32
CA LEU A 897 -0.04 70.31 2.18
C LEU A 897 -1.09 71.23 2.80
N GLU A 898 -0.75 72.49 3.10
CA GLU A 898 -1.69 73.49 3.62
C GLU A 898 -2.87 73.72 2.66
N SER A 899 -2.61 73.81 1.36
CA SER A 899 -3.69 73.92 0.36
C SER A 899 -4.60 72.69 0.32
N THR A 900 -4.05 71.49 0.52
CA THR A 900 -4.86 70.25 0.59
C THR A 900 -5.65 70.17 1.90
N ILE A 901 -5.07 70.63 3.02
CA ILE A 901 -5.76 70.73 4.31
C ILE A 901 -6.96 71.66 4.20
N GLU A 902 -6.80 72.86 3.64
CA GLU A 902 -7.93 73.79 3.44
C GLU A 902 -9.05 73.17 2.60
N THR A 903 -8.71 72.40 1.55
CA THR A 903 -9.72 71.70 0.75
C THR A 903 -10.43 70.61 1.56
N LEU A 904 -9.71 69.79 2.34
CA LEU A 904 -10.31 68.73 3.14
C LEU A 904 -11.16 69.29 4.30
N GLU A 905 -10.70 70.34 4.98
CA GLU A 905 -11.48 71.04 6.01
C GLU A 905 -12.76 71.67 5.43
N SER A 906 -12.68 72.26 4.24
CA SER A 906 -13.86 72.80 3.56
C SER A 906 -14.89 71.72 3.21
N LEU A 907 -14.41 70.51 2.88
CA LEU A 907 -15.26 69.35 2.60
C LEU A 907 -15.88 68.81 3.88
N VAL A 908 -15.14 68.73 4.99
CA VAL A 908 -15.69 68.37 6.31
C VAL A 908 -16.77 69.36 6.74
N ALA A 909 -16.50 70.67 6.65
CA ALA A 909 -17.48 71.70 7.01
C ALA A 909 -18.76 71.63 6.16
N ARG A 910 -18.63 71.28 4.88
CA ARG A 910 -19.78 71.09 3.97
C ARG A 910 -20.57 69.82 4.29
N LEU A 911 -19.88 68.75 4.65
CA LEU A 911 -20.49 67.46 5.00
C LEU A 911 -21.20 67.55 6.36
N ASP A 912 -20.65 68.31 7.32
CA ASP A 912 -21.32 68.60 8.60
C ASP A 912 -22.51 69.55 8.46
N ALA A 913 -22.42 70.55 7.57
CA ALA A 913 -23.55 71.43 7.28
C ALA A 913 -24.74 70.70 6.62
N SER A 914 -24.54 69.48 6.10
CA SER A 914 -25.60 68.67 5.50
C SER A 914 -26.49 67.94 6.51
N GLY A 915 -26.11 67.90 7.80
CA GLY A 915 -26.90 67.23 8.85
C GLY A 915 -26.87 65.70 8.82
N LEU A 916 -26.13 65.08 7.88
CA LEU A 916 -26.08 63.63 7.64
C LEU A 916 -25.10 62.87 8.56
N THR A 917 -24.29 63.58 9.34
CA THR A 917 -23.21 63.01 10.15
C THR A 917 -23.56 62.84 11.64
N GLY A 918 -24.77 63.23 12.03
CA GLY A 918 -25.31 62.99 13.37
C GLY A 918 -25.82 61.55 13.56
N ASP A 919 -26.14 61.21 14.80
CA ASP A 919 -26.65 59.87 15.16
C ASP A 919 -28.04 59.59 14.56
N GLU A 920 -28.85 60.63 14.33
CA GLU A 920 -30.11 60.56 13.60
C GLU A 920 -30.04 61.44 12.34
N PRO A 921 -30.11 60.88 11.12
CA PRO A 921 -30.07 61.67 9.90
C PRO A 921 -31.37 62.47 9.69
N GLU A 922 -31.25 63.78 9.47
CA GLU A 922 -32.38 64.67 9.25
C GLU A 922 -32.96 64.52 7.84
N GLY A 923 -34.20 64.03 7.68
CA GLY A 923 -34.92 64.02 6.40
C GLY A 923 -36.09 63.02 6.35
N ARG A 924 -37.08 63.25 5.48
CA ARG A 924 -38.29 62.43 5.43
C ARG A 924 -38.00 61.02 4.90
N LEU A 925 -37.02 60.89 4.00
CA LEU A 925 -36.57 59.62 3.46
C LEU A 925 -36.04 58.68 4.56
N TRP A 926 -35.20 59.20 5.45
CA TRP A 926 -34.60 58.41 6.53
C TRP A 926 -35.56 58.20 7.69
N ALA A 927 -36.45 59.17 7.97
CA ALA A 927 -37.57 58.95 8.89
C ALA A 927 -38.45 57.78 8.40
N PHE A 928 -38.83 57.77 7.12
CA PHE A 928 -39.58 56.66 6.52
C PHE A 928 -38.80 55.34 6.54
N GLN A 929 -37.49 55.36 6.34
CA GLN A 929 -36.64 54.17 6.43
C GLN A 929 -36.64 53.54 7.83
N ILE A 930 -36.68 54.37 8.87
CA ILE A 930 -36.66 53.93 10.27
C ILE A 930 -38.06 53.52 10.73
N THR A 931 -39.08 54.33 10.46
CA THR A 931 -40.42 54.13 10.99
C THR A 931 -41.32 53.28 10.09
N GLY A 932 -41.04 53.23 8.78
CA GLY A 932 -41.89 52.57 7.78
C GLY A 932 -43.23 53.25 7.52
N ALA A 933 -43.48 54.40 8.15
CA ALA A 933 -44.73 55.13 8.09
C ALA A 933 -44.58 56.41 7.26
N LEU A 934 -45.55 56.70 6.40
CA LEU A 934 -45.59 57.97 5.69
C LEU A 934 -45.87 59.13 6.68
N PRO A 935 -45.34 60.34 6.45
CA PRO A 935 -45.56 61.50 7.33
C PRO A 935 -47.05 61.79 7.62
N PHE A 936 -47.93 61.59 6.64
CA PHE A 936 -49.38 61.72 6.79
C PHE A 936 -49.97 60.71 7.78
N GLU A 937 -49.41 59.51 7.90
CA GLU A 937 -49.91 58.53 8.88
C GLU A 937 -49.61 58.95 10.31
N GLU A 938 -48.44 59.55 10.54
CA GLU A 938 -48.01 60.00 11.86
C GLU A 938 -48.81 61.22 12.35
N LEU A 939 -49.12 62.15 11.45
CA LEU A 939 -49.75 63.44 11.78
C LEU A 939 -51.24 63.53 11.43
N GLY A 940 -51.71 62.77 10.45
CA GLY A 940 -53.04 62.89 9.84
C GLY A 940 -54.04 61.78 10.20
N LEU A 941 -53.58 60.59 10.61
CA LEU A 941 -54.43 59.45 10.97
C LEU A 941 -54.35 59.13 12.47
N ALA A 942 -55.50 58.83 13.07
CA ALA A 942 -55.58 58.32 14.44
C ALA A 942 -54.99 56.90 14.53
N GLU A 943 -54.46 56.47 15.68
CA GLU A 943 -53.80 55.15 15.84
C GLU A 943 -54.65 53.95 15.39
N SER A 944 -55.98 54.04 15.48
CA SER A 944 -56.91 53.00 15.02
C SER A 944 -57.09 52.94 13.50
N GLU A 945 -56.79 54.04 12.80
CA GLU A 945 -56.93 54.21 11.35
C GLU A 945 -55.58 53.97 10.62
N ARG A 946 -54.54 53.56 11.36
CA ARG A 946 -53.21 53.26 10.80
C ARG A 946 -53.14 51.80 10.36
N PRO A 947 -52.73 51.52 9.11
CA PRO A 947 -52.45 50.15 8.70
C PRO A 947 -51.25 49.58 9.47
N ALA A 948 -51.25 48.28 9.75
CA ALA A 948 -50.13 47.62 10.42
C ALA A 948 -48.84 47.76 9.60
N ILE A 949 -47.69 47.94 10.28
CA ILE A 949 -46.38 48.07 9.65
C ILE A 949 -45.74 46.67 9.64
N ASP A 950 -45.18 46.27 8.49
CA ASP A 950 -44.53 44.96 8.35
C ASP A 950 -43.10 45.03 8.92
N ASP A 951 -42.92 44.52 10.14
CA ASP A 951 -41.64 44.59 10.87
C ASP A 951 -40.50 43.84 10.16
N ASP A 952 -40.80 42.73 9.48
CA ASP A 952 -39.82 41.94 8.72
C ASP A 952 -39.25 42.73 7.54
N SER A 953 -40.10 43.55 6.91
CA SER A 953 -39.68 44.41 5.81
C SER A 953 -38.74 45.52 6.28
N LEU A 954 -38.90 46.00 7.52
CA LEU A 954 -38.06 47.03 8.13
C LEU A 954 -36.68 46.48 8.50
N GLN A 955 -36.64 45.27 9.04
CA GLN A 955 -35.39 44.58 9.38
C GLN A 955 -34.53 44.33 8.14
N ASN A 956 -35.14 43.94 7.00
CA ASN A 956 -34.42 43.73 5.76
C ASN A 956 -33.82 45.03 5.17
N SER A 957 -34.55 46.15 5.27
CA SER A 957 -34.03 47.47 4.84
C SER A 957 -32.94 48.01 5.76
N ALA A 958 -32.96 47.71 7.06
CA ALA A 958 -31.94 48.12 8.03
C ALA A 958 -30.68 47.23 7.99
N ALA A 959 -30.84 45.91 7.78
CA ALA A 959 -29.75 44.94 7.73
C ALA A 959 -28.79 45.18 6.55
N THR A 960 -29.30 45.66 5.43
CA THR A 960 -28.50 46.01 4.24
C THR A 960 -27.49 47.13 4.54
N VAL A 961 -27.78 47.98 5.52
CA VAL A 961 -26.95 49.15 5.90
C VAL A 961 -25.89 48.79 6.94
N GLN A 962 -26.18 47.87 7.87
CA GLN A 962 -25.24 47.50 8.95
C GLN A 962 -24.08 46.60 8.48
N ASN A 963 -24.27 45.82 7.42
CA ASN A 963 -23.23 44.95 6.86
C ASN A 963 -22.10 45.70 6.13
N GLY A 964 -22.21 47.03 5.94
CA GLY A 964 -21.18 47.87 5.31
C GLY A 964 -20.10 48.41 6.25
N GLY A 965 -20.20 48.19 7.56
CA GLY A 965 -19.20 48.65 8.55
C GLY A 965 -18.09 47.63 8.77
N GLY A 966 -16.99 47.76 8.02
CA GLY A 966 -15.81 46.92 8.18
C GLY A 966 -15.26 46.89 9.61
N SER A 967 -15.09 45.68 10.13
CA SER A 967 -14.44 45.33 11.39
C SER A 967 -12.92 45.54 11.36
N ASN A 968 -12.37 46.45 12.17
CA ASN A 968 -11.29 46.20 13.17
C ASN A 968 -10.55 47.48 13.61
N ALA A 969 -10.52 47.74 14.92
CA ALA A 969 -9.36 48.26 15.64
C ALA A 969 -9.57 48.05 17.15
N GLY A 970 -8.76 47.20 17.78
CA GLY A 970 -8.82 46.97 19.22
C GLY A 970 -8.09 48.05 20.01
N THR A 971 -8.65 48.51 21.14
CA THR A 971 -7.98 48.52 22.45
C THR A 971 -8.95 48.74 23.60
N SER A 972 -8.97 47.76 24.52
CA SER A 972 -9.19 47.83 25.98
C SER A 972 -10.33 48.66 26.58
N THR A 973 -11.27 47.97 27.25
CA THR A 973 -11.32 47.92 28.73
C THR A 973 -12.11 46.70 29.22
N GLN A 974 -11.68 46.18 30.38
CA GLN A 974 -12.14 44.99 31.07
C GLN A 974 -13.58 45.14 31.60
N ASP A 975 -14.40 44.10 31.50
CA ASP A 975 -14.86 43.29 32.64
C ASP A 975 -16.07 42.42 32.26
N SER A 976 -16.14 41.25 32.89
CA SER A 976 -17.31 40.36 33.03
C SER A 976 -17.45 39.20 32.04
N VAL A 977 -16.86 38.10 32.48
CA VAL A 977 -17.25 36.69 32.28
C VAL A 977 -18.71 36.46 31.84
N ALA A 978 -18.89 35.86 30.66
CA ALA A 978 -19.96 34.90 30.40
C ALA A 978 -19.56 34.01 29.20
N THR A 979 -19.24 32.76 29.51
CA THR A 979 -19.09 31.65 28.57
C THR A 979 -20.41 31.40 27.82
N ALA A 980 -20.43 31.69 26.52
CA ALA A 980 -21.44 31.18 25.60
C ALA A 980 -20.85 29.97 24.86
N GLN A 981 -21.34 28.78 25.22
CA GLN A 981 -21.26 27.59 24.38
C GLN A 981 -22.11 27.78 23.12
N PRO A 982 -21.77 27.10 22.00
CA PRO A 982 -22.51 27.18 20.75
C PRO A 982 -23.88 26.52 20.92
N GLN A 983 -24.96 27.25 20.62
CA GLN A 983 -26.28 26.66 20.44
C GLN A 983 -26.53 26.44 18.94
N THR A 984 -26.42 25.16 18.59
CA THR A 984 -27.08 24.50 17.47
C THR A 984 -28.57 24.85 17.40
N GLU A 985 -29.01 25.15 16.19
CA GLU A 985 -30.40 25.13 15.74
C GLU A 985 -31.11 23.86 16.24
N LYS A 986 -32.33 24.02 16.77
CA LYS A 986 -33.22 22.89 17.09
C LYS A 986 -34.31 22.80 16.02
N PRO A 987 -34.57 21.61 15.46
CA PRO A 987 -35.80 21.35 14.73
C PRO A 987 -36.96 21.15 15.71
N ILE A 988 -38.15 21.52 15.24
CA ILE A 988 -39.42 21.42 15.94
C ILE A 988 -39.78 19.94 16.19
N SER A 989 -40.13 19.58 17.43
CA SER A 989 -41.15 18.53 17.67
C SER A 989 -41.68 18.59 19.11
N GLU A 990 -43.00 18.43 19.19
CA GLU A 990 -43.85 18.39 20.38
C GLU A 990 -43.51 17.16 21.25
N GLU A 991 -43.26 17.33 22.56
CA GLU A 991 -43.73 16.40 23.60
C GLU A 991 -43.42 16.93 25.02
N THR A 992 -44.44 16.85 25.87
CA THR A 992 -44.59 17.57 27.13
C THR A 992 -44.08 16.77 28.34
N TRP A 993 -42.77 16.61 28.57
CA TRP A 993 -42.19 16.20 29.87
C TRP A 993 -40.69 16.54 29.94
N GLU A 994 -40.27 17.36 30.90
CA GLU A 994 -38.85 17.69 31.15
C GLU A 994 -38.22 16.72 32.18
N PRO A 995 -37.09 16.04 31.87
CA PRO A 995 -36.36 15.23 32.84
C PRO A 995 -35.31 16.04 33.62
N ILE A 996 -35.18 15.73 34.91
CA ILE A 996 -34.29 16.36 35.90
C ILE A 996 -32.80 16.11 35.58
N GLU A 997 -31.95 17.14 35.72
CA GLU A 997 -30.49 17.08 35.51
C GLU A 997 -29.77 16.17 36.53
N PRO A 998 -28.78 15.35 36.10
CA PRO A 998 -27.93 14.58 37.00
C PRO A 998 -26.75 15.41 37.56
N PRO A 999 -26.19 15.00 38.72
CA PRO A 999 -25.28 15.83 39.52
C PRO A 999 -23.86 15.90 38.96
N LEU A 1000 -23.21 17.03 39.21
CA LEU A 1000 -21.79 17.30 38.93
C LEU A 1000 -20.87 16.41 39.78
N GLU A 1001 -20.17 15.48 39.15
CA GLU A 1001 -19.03 14.78 39.75
C GLU A 1001 -17.71 15.26 39.13
N GLN A 1002 -16.94 15.98 39.95
CA GLN A 1002 -15.50 16.14 39.79
C GLN A 1002 -14.81 14.83 40.21
N SER A 1003 -13.69 14.52 39.55
CA SER A 1003 -12.75 13.41 39.77
C SER A 1003 -13.00 12.11 38.98
N GLY A 1004 -12.38 12.06 37.80
CA GLY A 1004 -12.12 10.87 37.01
C GLY A 1004 -11.19 11.24 35.88
N THR A 1005 -9.88 11.06 36.09
CA THR A 1005 -8.88 11.22 35.03
C THR A 1005 -8.91 10.00 34.11
N ASP A 1006 -9.35 10.20 32.87
CA ASP A 1006 -9.28 9.19 31.82
C ASP A 1006 -7.84 8.91 31.37
N VAL A 1007 -7.48 7.63 31.37
CA VAL A 1007 -6.14 7.08 31.13
C VAL A 1007 -5.80 6.99 29.62
N SER A 1008 -6.63 7.52 28.72
CA SER A 1008 -6.45 7.37 27.27
C SER A 1008 -5.65 8.49 26.58
N SER A 1009 -5.26 9.57 27.27
CA SER A 1009 -4.58 10.72 26.65
C SER A 1009 -3.04 10.73 26.78
N ARG A 1010 -2.43 9.67 27.32
CA ARG A 1010 -0.98 9.63 27.62
C ARG A 1010 -0.09 8.77 26.71
N LEU A 1011 -0.60 8.13 25.67
CA LEU A 1011 0.24 7.23 24.84
C LEU A 1011 0.57 7.73 23.42
N SER A 1012 0.22 8.96 23.05
CA SER A 1012 0.40 9.44 21.66
C SER A 1012 1.18 10.75 21.48
N ALA A 1013 1.96 11.20 22.47
CA ALA A 1013 2.83 12.37 22.30
C ALA A 1013 4.29 12.00 22.59
N GLY A 1014 5.04 11.72 21.52
CA GLY A 1014 6.49 11.74 21.55
C GLY A 1014 6.97 13.16 21.90
N LEU A 1015 7.93 13.24 22.82
CA LEU A 1015 8.49 14.48 23.32
C LEU A 1015 9.20 15.27 22.20
N ALA A 1016 8.84 16.55 22.07
CA ALA A 1016 9.72 17.60 21.55
C ALA A 1016 10.10 18.55 22.71
N PRO A 1017 11.33 19.10 22.74
CA PRO A 1017 11.92 19.68 23.93
C PRO A 1017 11.30 21.05 24.24
N ALA A 1018 10.68 21.15 25.41
CA ALA A 1018 10.31 22.45 25.97
C ALA A 1018 11.56 23.10 26.56
N THR A 1019 11.94 24.26 26.04
CA THR A 1019 12.85 25.19 26.69
C THR A 1019 12.21 25.67 27.99
N ILE A 1020 12.51 24.98 29.08
CA ILE A 1020 12.17 25.39 30.44
C ILE A 1020 13.36 26.22 30.93
N VAL A 1021 13.09 27.47 31.30
CA VAL A 1021 14.04 28.29 32.05
C VAL A 1021 14.25 27.61 33.40
N GLU A 1022 15.38 26.94 33.55
CA GLU A 1022 15.80 26.25 34.78
C GLU A 1022 15.89 27.26 35.92
N SER A 1023 15.00 27.12 36.92
CA SER A 1023 15.20 27.81 38.18
C SER A 1023 16.30 27.07 38.96
N ALA A 1024 17.16 27.79 39.68
CA ALA A 1024 18.30 27.19 40.39
C ALA A 1024 17.88 26.11 41.41
N ALA A 1025 16.63 26.10 41.85
CA ALA A 1025 16.07 25.06 42.72
C ALA A 1025 15.89 23.72 41.99
N ASP A 1026 15.52 23.75 40.71
CA ASP A 1026 15.29 22.54 39.91
C ASP A 1026 16.61 21.83 39.58
N VAL A 1027 17.71 22.59 39.44
CA VAL A 1027 19.07 22.05 39.24
C VAL A 1027 19.59 21.39 40.51
N ASP A 1028 19.31 21.96 41.68
CA ASP A 1028 19.67 21.36 42.96
C ASP A 1028 18.88 20.07 43.21
N GLU A 1029 17.59 20.02 42.86
CA GLU A 1029 16.76 18.81 42.93
C GLU A 1029 17.22 17.73 41.94
N LEU A 1030 17.59 18.11 40.71
CA LEU A 1030 18.17 17.18 39.73
C LEU A 1030 19.52 16.64 40.19
N SER A 1031 20.37 17.48 40.81
CA SER A 1031 21.65 17.02 41.37
C SER A 1031 21.48 16.05 42.54
N GLN A 1032 20.43 16.24 43.35
CA GLN A 1032 20.09 15.31 44.44
C GLN A 1032 19.51 14.01 43.92
N LEU A 1033 18.69 14.06 42.85
CA LEU A 1033 18.16 12.87 42.20
C LEU A 1033 19.25 12.09 41.46
N ASP A 1034 20.20 12.74 40.80
CA ASP A 1034 21.38 12.08 40.20
C ASP A 1034 22.27 11.45 41.26
N ALA A 1035 22.46 12.11 42.41
CA ALA A 1035 23.18 11.53 43.54
C ALA A 1035 22.46 10.28 44.09
N GLN A 1036 21.13 10.31 44.17
CA GLN A 1036 20.33 9.17 44.61
C GLN A 1036 20.32 8.03 43.59
N LEU A 1037 20.28 8.33 42.28
CA LEU A 1037 20.39 7.33 41.22
C LEU A 1037 21.78 6.70 41.19
N SER A 1038 22.85 7.48 41.37
CA SER A 1038 24.21 6.93 41.49
C SER A 1038 24.37 5.99 42.69
N GLN A 1039 23.66 6.27 43.79
CA GLN A 1039 23.63 5.39 44.95
C GLN A 1039 22.85 4.10 44.65
N LEU A 1040 21.71 4.20 43.96
CA LEU A 1040 20.91 3.05 43.54
C LEU A 1040 21.66 2.16 42.54
N ASP A 1041 22.38 2.72 41.57
CA ASP A 1041 23.22 1.98 40.63
C ASP A 1041 24.41 1.30 41.35
N SER A 1042 25.01 1.98 42.33
CA SER A 1042 26.06 1.38 43.16
C SER A 1042 25.53 0.21 44.00
N ASP A 1043 24.27 0.27 44.42
CA ASP A 1043 23.62 -0.79 45.18
C ASP A 1043 23.08 -1.91 44.27
N GLU A 1044 22.78 -1.63 43.01
CA GLU A 1044 22.42 -2.63 42.01
C GLU A 1044 23.61 -3.55 41.69
N SER A 1045 24.82 -2.98 41.57
CA SER A 1045 26.05 -3.77 41.43
C SER A 1045 26.30 -4.71 42.62
N LYS A 1046 25.90 -4.32 43.83
CA LYS A 1046 25.96 -5.17 45.04
C LYS A 1046 24.87 -6.24 45.04
N ARG A 1047 23.70 -6.00 44.44
CA ARG A 1047 22.60 -6.99 44.34
C ARG A 1047 22.88 -8.06 43.29
N GLN A 1048 23.50 -7.70 42.16
CA GLN A 1048 23.86 -8.67 41.11
C GLN A 1048 24.92 -9.68 41.57
N GLY A 1049 25.71 -9.36 42.61
CA GLY A 1049 26.64 -10.29 43.26
C GLY A 1049 26.06 -11.13 44.41
N THR A 1050 24.75 -11.08 44.66
CA THR A 1050 24.09 -11.89 45.70
C THR A 1050 23.33 -13.07 45.13
N VAL A 1051 23.83 -14.29 45.35
CA VAL A 1051 23.08 -15.53 45.07
C VAL A 1051 22.40 -15.96 46.38
N ARG A 1052 21.06 -16.08 46.36
CA ARG A 1052 20.22 -16.46 47.52
C ARG A 1052 20.31 -15.54 48.76
N GLY A 1053 20.51 -14.24 48.55
CA GLY A 1053 20.35 -13.23 49.59
C GLY A 1053 21.45 -13.19 50.67
N ILE A 1054 22.60 -13.84 50.42
CA ILE A 1054 23.79 -13.73 51.26
C ILE A 1054 24.82 -12.90 50.49
N ALA A 1055 25.34 -11.84 51.12
CA ALA A 1055 26.39 -11.01 50.52
C ALA A 1055 27.74 -11.75 50.55
N PRO A 1056 28.52 -11.72 49.47
CA PRO A 1056 29.85 -12.35 49.46
C PRO A 1056 30.79 -11.67 50.46
N PRO A 1057 31.74 -12.40 51.06
CA PRO A 1057 32.72 -11.84 52.00
C PRO A 1057 33.49 -10.68 51.36
N LEU A 1058 33.91 -9.71 52.17
CA LEU A 1058 34.59 -8.48 51.70
C LEU A 1058 36.04 -8.75 51.25
N ASP A 1059 36.66 -9.82 51.74
CA ASP A 1059 38.05 -10.17 51.46
C ASP A 1059 38.16 -10.99 50.17
N SER A 1060 39.09 -10.60 49.29
CA SER A 1060 39.24 -11.20 47.94
C SER A 1060 39.73 -12.65 47.98
N GLU A 1061 40.59 -12.99 48.93
CA GLU A 1061 41.11 -14.36 49.09
C GLU A 1061 40.01 -15.34 49.55
N GLU A 1062 39.02 -14.86 50.32
CA GLU A 1062 37.88 -15.66 50.74
C GLU A 1062 36.86 -15.87 49.61
N ARG A 1063 36.79 -14.95 48.63
CA ARG A 1063 35.98 -15.12 47.42
C ARG A 1063 36.59 -16.15 46.48
N GLU A 1064 37.90 -16.08 46.24
CA GLU A 1064 38.60 -17.06 45.40
C GLU A 1064 38.52 -18.48 46.00
N ALA A 1065 38.56 -18.60 47.34
CA ALA A 1065 38.39 -19.88 48.03
C ALA A 1065 36.94 -20.40 47.98
N LEU A 1066 35.93 -19.53 47.94
CA LEU A 1066 34.53 -19.94 47.78
C LEU A 1066 34.24 -20.37 46.34
N ASP A 1067 34.75 -19.63 45.35
CA ASP A 1067 34.61 -19.99 43.94
C ASP A 1067 35.33 -21.32 43.62
N SER A 1068 36.48 -21.59 44.26
CA SER A 1068 37.16 -22.88 44.12
C SER A 1068 36.40 -24.03 44.78
N LEU A 1069 35.78 -23.80 45.94
CA LEU A 1069 34.93 -24.79 46.61
C LEU A 1069 33.61 -25.04 45.87
N GLU A 1070 33.04 -24.02 45.22
CA GLU A 1070 31.85 -24.18 44.38
C GLU A 1070 32.16 -24.94 43.09
N GLN A 1071 33.36 -24.77 42.51
CA GLN A 1071 33.83 -25.61 41.41
C GLN A 1071 34.07 -27.06 41.85
N GLU A 1072 34.69 -27.28 43.01
CA GLU A 1072 34.88 -28.62 43.57
C GLU A 1072 33.56 -29.31 43.95
N LEU A 1073 32.52 -28.55 44.32
CA LEU A 1073 31.18 -29.08 44.61
C LEU A 1073 30.32 -29.26 43.36
N ALA A 1074 30.55 -28.49 42.30
CA ALA A 1074 29.86 -28.67 41.02
C ALA A 1074 30.25 -29.98 40.32
N ASP A 1075 31.44 -30.51 40.61
CA ASP A 1075 31.92 -31.82 40.14
C ASP A 1075 31.42 -33.01 40.98
N LEU A 1076 30.69 -32.76 42.08
CA LEU A 1076 30.07 -33.79 42.92
C LEU A 1076 28.57 -33.90 42.63
N ASP A 1077 28.19 -34.82 41.73
CA ASP A 1077 26.79 -35.19 41.49
C ASP A 1077 26.11 -35.73 42.77
N ILE A 1078 25.11 -35.00 43.26
CA ILE A 1078 24.04 -35.50 44.17
C ILE A 1078 22.70 -35.39 43.48
#